data_AF-A0A964CB67-F1
#
_entry.id   AF-A0A964CB67-F1
#
_cell.length_a   1.000
_cell.length_b   1.000
_cell.length_c   1.000
_cell.angle_alpha   90.00
_cell.angle_beta   90.00
_cell.angle_gamma   90.00
#
_symmetry.space_group_name_H-M   'P 1'
#
loop_
_entity.id
_entity.type
_entity.pdbx_description
1 polymer ?
#
loop_
_entity_poly.entity_id
_entity_poly.type
_entity_poly.pdbx_seq_one_letter_code
_entity_poly.pdbx_strand_id
1 'polypeptide(L)'
;FEFAGAFNLNFSDNSLNIPAQLAIPAPAGLAPGTVAYFLRKGAIPDATGTWNPIWLQEESGLVGDDGNIRTQSPPYPGVVRPGEYAVVYASPTGSATLVKGQLTLNYNFPLAFFGIIDPQGNIGQLIEPDKFVTTPAFTVTRDISSVQLVAIPKVGLPVVTEIGVQRNDDGTATFKAALNMPAPTTSDPTTPPVLQKAELKFKDQNNQQFENNEPLLFLTGGNILVNGGNQYEVAVKVPDTVVLGASGVVVERKQNQIVEQKGVTPVYKEIQYHSNPIRLPEGAEYVFAALGGSDRVAVLNGKNPESVVDTTNSKDLLLAQIPVGTSGVTDWAESTAVTSDGNRVYATLRNSGQVALVDPMVLRQVDTVPNTSGVNPIVLPAGARPKSIVISPRDDYAYIGDLNQAKIYVLDINPNSATYHKVVETINVTSPLGLSQLAISSDGRRLFGTGSDNNEQVPNRRIYAINIDSKDRPKDENSNPRKWHQQIGVIPTISETEGISATNEPKKMVFTNGLNRSNPDQNNDAPGFGVLEITSDDPLNFTASVSYAPLSLGFPTDYFDVNEGVSVTVTRDGRYGFVAGRNSGSLGPSADVRSGGNIGIIKEPLGPNPQLIGATRPIPEALTNDLVLSNDNKYLYGSYPSLSGSGSVYAFDVEEMIKTLDNPGQF
;
A
#
# COMPACT_ATOMS: atom_id res chain seq x y z
N PHE A 1 -4.23 -17.33 -63.94
CA PHE A 1 -5.22 -16.26 -63.79
C PHE A 1 -4.88 -15.20 -64.80
N GLU A 2 -5.88 -14.62 -65.45
CA GLU A 2 -5.72 -13.42 -66.29
C GLU A 2 -6.31 -12.22 -65.56
N PHE A 3 -5.71 -11.05 -65.76
CA PHE A 3 -6.11 -9.81 -65.09
C PHE A 3 -7.32 -9.18 -65.79
N ALA A 4 -8.39 -8.89 -65.04
CA ALA A 4 -9.56 -8.18 -65.51
C ALA A 4 -9.56 -6.70 -65.13
N GLY A 5 -8.97 -6.34 -63.98
CA GLY A 5 -8.93 -4.96 -63.52
C GLY A 5 -8.46 -4.84 -62.08
N ALA A 6 -8.31 -3.61 -61.60
CA ALA A 6 -7.99 -3.34 -60.21
C ALA A 6 -8.69 -2.07 -59.74
N PHE A 7 -8.95 -1.98 -58.45
CA PHE A 7 -9.54 -0.81 -57.81
C PHE A 7 -9.05 -0.70 -56.38
N ASN A 8 -9.10 0.52 -55.83
CA ASN A 8 -8.89 0.74 -54.41
C ASN A 8 -10.24 1.00 -53.75
N LEU A 9 -10.63 0.14 -52.82
CA LEU A 9 -11.89 0.26 -52.08
C LEU A 9 -11.62 0.96 -50.75
N ASN A 10 -12.34 2.04 -50.49
CA ASN A 10 -12.21 2.80 -49.25
C ASN A 10 -13.58 3.08 -48.63
N PHE A 11 -13.68 2.87 -47.33
CA PHE A 11 -14.80 3.26 -46.47
C PHE A 11 -14.21 3.75 -45.13
N SER A 12 -14.96 4.56 -44.37
CA SER A 12 -14.44 5.24 -43.16
C SER A 12 -13.98 4.30 -42.04
N ASP A 13 -14.56 3.10 -41.99
CA ASP A 13 -14.28 2.08 -40.99
C ASP A 13 -13.22 1.07 -41.49
N ASN A 14 -12.61 0.33 -40.58
CA ASN A 14 -11.58 -0.66 -40.94
C ASN A 14 -12.17 -1.98 -41.48
N SER A 15 -13.44 -2.27 -41.20
CA SER A 15 -14.18 -3.42 -41.73
C SER A 15 -15.70 -3.20 -41.71
N LEU A 16 -16.44 -3.92 -42.55
CA LEU A 16 -17.90 -3.91 -42.61
C LEU A 16 -18.50 -5.09 -41.86
N ASN A 17 -19.56 -4.85 -41.09
CA ASN A 17 -20.34 -5.91 -40.44
C ASN A 17 -21.09 -6.81 -41.44
N ILE A 18 -21.42 -6.25 -42.61
CA ILE A 18 -22.10 -6.93 -43.72
C ILE A 18 -21.19 -6.78 -44.96
N PRO A 19 -20.88 -7.88 -45.68
CA PRO A 19 -20.08 -7.79 -46.90
C PRO A 19 -20.68 -6.83 -47.93
N ALA A 20 -19.83 -6.02 -48.56
CA ALA A 20 -20.22 -5.18 -49.68
C ALA A 20 -20.53 -6.03 -50.91
N GLN A 21 -21.64 -5.72 -51.58
CA GLN A 21 -21.93 -6.26 -52.91
C GLN A 21 -21.26 -5.39 -53.96
N LEU A 22 -20.40 -5.98 -54.79
CA LEU A 22 -19.74 -5.25 -55.88
C LEU A 22 -20.39 -5.59 -57.22
N ALA A 23 -20.55 -4.57 -58.06
CA ALA A 23 -20.89 -4.70 -59.46
C ALA A 23 -19.89 -3.85 -60.24
N ILE A 24 -18.99 -4.49 -61.00
CA ILE A 24 -17.92 -3.82 -61.74
C ILE A 24 -17.98 -4.19 -63.23
N PRO A 25 -17.61 -3.28 -64.15
CA PRO A 25 -17.56 -3.61 -65.57
C PRO A 25 -16.56 -4.74 -65.85
N ALA A 26 -16.98 -5.75 -66.63
CA ALA A 26 -16.10 -6.78 -67.15
C ALA A 26 -15.25 -6.23 -68.31
N PRO A 27 -14.05 -6.79 -68.55
CA PRO A 27 -13.28 -6.50 -69.75
C PRO A 27 -14.08 -6.75 -71.03
N ALA A 28 -13.89 -5.89 -72.04
CA ALA A 28 -14.56 -6.05 -73.33
C ALA A 28 -14.27 -7.43 -73.94
N GLY A 29 -15.32 -8.17 -74.27
CA GLY A 29 -15.22 -9.51 -74.86
C GLY A 29 -15.17 -10.68 -73.86
N LEU A 30 -15.24 -10.42 -72.55
CA LEU A 30 -15.36 -11.49 -71.56
C LEU A 30 -16.78 -12.09 -71.60
N ALA A 31 -16.88 -13.41 -71.77
CA ALA A 31 -18.17 -14.07 -71.96
C ALA A 31 -19.04 -14.05 -70.69
N PRO A 32 -20.38 -13.84 -70.81
CA PRO A 32 -21.31 -14.07 -69.72
C PRO A 32 -21.16 -15.49 -69.13
N GLY A 33 -21.30 -15.60 -67.81
CA GLY A 33 -21.05 -16.83 -67.07
C GLY A 33 -19.59 -17.08 -66.68
N THR A 34 -18.65 -16.22 -67.09
CA THR A 34 -17.25 -16.33 -66.62
C THR A 34 -17.16 -15.98 -65.14
N VAL A 35 -16.46 -16.81 -64.36
CA VAL A 35 -16.18 -16.58 -62.94
C VAL A 35 -14.91 -15.74 -62.79
N ALA A 36 -15.02 -14.65 -62.05
CA ALA A 36 -13.92 -13.79 -61.64
C ALA A 36 -13.70 -13.88 -60.12
N TYR A 37 -12.50 -13.53 -59.67
CA TYR A 37 -12.05 -13.58 -58.28
C TYR A 37 -11.51 -12.21 -57.88
N PHE A 38 -11.92 -11.74 -56.72
CA PHE A 38 -11.50 -10.49 -56.12
C PHE A 38 -10.39 -10.80 -55.11
N LEU A 39 -9.17 -10.38 -55.45
CA LEU A 39 -7.96 -10.56 -54.67
C LEU A 39 -7.58 -9.25 -53.99
N ARG A 40 -7.62 -9.19 -52.66
CA ARG A 40 -7.10 -8.03 -51.91
C ARG A 40 -5.61 -8.20 -51.65
N LYS A 41 -4.85 -7.13 -51.83
CA LYS A 41 -3.47 -7.08 -51.37
C LYS A 41 -3.43 -7.11 -49.84
N GLY A 42 -2.76 -8.12 -49.29
CA GLY A 42 -2.57 -8.27 -47.84
C GLY A 42 -1.23 -8.91 -47.53
N ALA A 43 -1.09 -9.43 -46.31
CA ALA A 43 0.08 -10.20 -45.91
C ALA A 43 -0.31 -11.35 -44.98
N ILE A 44 0.51 -12.39 -44.90
CA ILE A 44 0.40 -13.45 -43.89
C ILE A 44 1.81 -13.67 -43.32
N PRO A 45 1.97 -13.77 -41.98
CA PRO A 45 3.29 -13.94 -41.40
C PRO A 45 3.79 -15.38 -41.52
N ASP A 46 5.09 -15.54 -41.67
CA ASP A 46 5.74 -16.86 -41.58
C ASP A 46 6.01 -17.27 -40.11
N ALA A 47 6.61 -18.44 -39.92
CA ALA A 47 6.94 -18.97 -38.59
C ALA A 47 7.92 -18.09 -37.79
N THR A 48 8.63 -17.15 -38.44
CA THR A 48 9.51 -16.17 -37.77
C THR A 48 8.76 -14.90 -37.33
N GLY A 49 7.48 -14.78 -37.69
CA GLY A 49 6.67 -13.58 -37.45
C GLY A 49 6.81 -12.50 -38.53
N THR A 50 7.54 -12.77 -39.62
CA THR A 50 7.73 -11.81 -40.71
C THR A 50 6.50 -11.81 -41.60
N TRP A 51 5.82 -10.66 -41.72
CA TRP A 51 4.62 -10.48 -42.54
C TRP A 51 4.96 -10.39 -44.03
N ASN A 52 4.63 -11.43 -44.79
CA ASN A 52 4.95 -11.54 -46.21
C ASN A 52 3.75 -11.12 -47.08
N PRO A 53 3.90 -10.19 -48.04
CA PRO A 53 2.82 -9.78 -48.92
C PRO A 53 2.25 -10.93 -49.76
N ILE A 54 0.92 -11.03 -49.83
CA ILE A 54 0.18 -12.06 -50.56
C ILE A 54 -1.13 -11.51 -51.14
N TRP A 55 -1.64 -12.12 -52.20
CA TRP A 55 -2.99 -11.85 -52.71
C TRP A 55 -4.03 -12.70 -51.97
N LEU A 56 -4.89 -12.04 -51.19
CA LEU A 56 -5.94 -12.68 -50.40
C LEU A 56 -7.25 -12.76 -51.21
N GLN A 57 -7.75 -13.97 -51.45
CA GLN A 57 -9.04 -14.21 -52.09
C GLN A 57 -10.19 -13.89 -51.14
N GLU A 58 -10.84 -12.75 -51.34
CA GLU A 58 -11.93 -12.28 -50.46
C GLU A 58 -13.32 -12.62 -51.04
N GLU A 59 -13.46 -12.69 -52.36
CA GLU A 59 -14.75 -12.85 -53.04
C GLU A 59 -14.60 -13.43 -54.46
N SER A 60 -15.68 -14.00 -54.99
CA SER A 60 -15.87 -14.35 -56.39
C SER A 60 -17.02 -13.56 -57.02
N GLY A 61 -17.05 -13.47 -58.34
CA GLY A 61 -18.19 -12.90 -59.06
C GLY A 61 -18.42 -13.54 -60.41
N LEU A 62 -19.59 -13.31 -60.98
CA LEU A 62 -19.99 -13.83 -62.28
C LEU A 62 -20.25 -12.68 -63.25
N VAL A 63 -19.75 -12.82 -64.46
CA VAL A 63 -20.06 -11.91 -65.57
C VAL A 63 -21.52 -12.14 -65.98
N GLY A 64 -22.35 -11.10 -65.87
CA GLY A 64 -23.71 -11.09 -66.38
C GLY A 64 -23.77 -10.79 -67.89
N ASP A 65 -24.94 -11.02 -68.49
CA ASP A 65 -25.21 -10.69 -69.91
C ASP A 65 -25.09 -9.19 -70.21
N ASP A 66 -25.18 -8.36 -69.18
CA ASP A 66 -25.01 -6.90 -69.24
C ASP A 66 -23.53 -6.46 -69.16
N GLY A 67 -22.60 -7.41 -69.14
CA GLY A 67 -21.16 -7.12 -69.10
C GLY A 67 -20.64 -6.66 -67.75
N ASN A 68 -21.40 -6.85 -66.65
CA ASN A 68 -20.93 -6.54 -65.30
C ASN A 68 -20.62 -7.82 -64.50
N ILE A 69 -19.51 -7.81 -63.76
CA ILE A 69 -19.15 -8.83 -62.78
C ILE A 69 -19.86 -8.50 -61.46
N ARG A 70 -20.68 -9.44 -60.96
CA ARG A 70 -21.38 -9.30 -59.67
C ARG A 70 -20.93 -10.34 -58.67
N THR A 71 -20.74 -9.94 -57.42
CA THR A 71 -20.30 -10.84 -56.33
C THR A 71 -21.29 -11.98 -56.07
N GLN A 72 -20.79 -13.16 -55.68
CA GLN A 72 -21.59 -14.40 -55.60
C GLN A 72 -21.41 -15.24 -54.32
N SER A 73 -20.83 -14.71 -53.24
CA SER A 73 -20.78 -15.43 -51.95
C SER A 73 -22.14 -16.06 -51.56
N PRO A 74 -22.17 -17.28 -50.99
CA PRO A 74 -21.04 -18.17 -50.60
C PRO A 74 -20.40 -18.97 -51.78
N PRO A 75 -19.20 -19.59 -51.64
CA PRO A 75 -18.52 -19.97 -50.40
C PRO A 75 -17.47 -18.96 -49.87
N TYR A 76 -17.24 -17.85 -50.55
CA TYR A 76 -16.31 -16.81 -50.10
C TYR A 76 -16.90 -16.00 -48.92
N PRO A 77 -16.04 -15.36 -48.09
CA PRO A 77 -16.50 -14.56 -46.95
C PRO A 77 -17.16 -13.23 -47.37
N GLY A 78 -16.88 -12.76 -48.59
CA GLY A 78 -17.37 -11.52 -49.14
C GLY A 78 -16.48 -10.31 -48.79
N VAL A 79 -16.71 -9.20 -49.49
CA VAL A 79 -15.85 -8.00 -49.40
C VAL A 79 -16.16 -7.18 -48.15
N VAL A 80 -15.41 -7.41 -47.07
CA VAL A 80 -15.60 -6.73 -45.77
C VAL A 80 -14.46 -5.79 -45.38
N ARG A 81 -13.38 -5.70 -46.17
CA ARG A 81 -12.18 -4.89 -45.84
C ARG A 81 -11.85 -3.88 -46.93
N PRO A 82 -11.36 -2.68 -46.59
CA PRO A 82 -10.87 -1.73 -47.58
C PRO A 82 -9.49 -2.18 -48.11
N GLY A 83 -9.05 -1.59 -49.21
CA GLY A 83 -7.70 -1.77 -49.75
C GLY A 83 -7.64 -1.92 -51.26
N GLU A 84 -6.45 -2.30 -51.74
CA GLU A 84 -6.18 -2.54 -53.16
C GLU A 84 -6.69 -3.93 -53.55
N TYR A 85 -7.64 -3.98 -54.48
CA TYR A 85 -8.20 -5.20 -55.05
C TYR A 85 -7.76 -5.37 -56.50
N ALA A 86 -7.35 -6.58 -56.85
CA ALA A 86 -7.21 -7.06 -58.22
C ALA A 86 -8.35 -8.02 -58.54
N VAL A 87 -8.87 -7.94 -59.75
CA VAL A 87 -9.93 -8.81 -60.26
C VAL A 87 -9.29 -9.67 -61.32
N VAL A 88 -9.40 -10.98 -61.15
CA VAL A 88 -8.79 -11.95 -62.04
C VAL A 88 -9.79 -13.01 -62.46
N TYR A 89 -9.58 -13.67 -63.60
CA TYR A 89 -10.42 -14.77 -64.06
C TYR A 89 -9.58 -15.92 -64.59
N ALA A 90 -10.19 -17.11 -64.69
CA ALA A 90 -9.57 -18.28 -65.30
C ALA A 90 -9.78 -18.22 -66.82
N SER A 91 -8.70 -18.30 -67.61
CA SER A 91 -8.81 -18.36 -69.07
C SER A 91 -8.87 -19.81 -69.56
N PRO A 92 -9.34 -20.06 -70.80
CA PRO A 92 -9.42 -21.41 -71.36
C PRO A 92 -8.08 -22.17 -71.41
N THR A 93 -6.95 -21.45 -71.35
CA THR A 93 -5.58 -22.00 -71.33
C THR A 93 -5.05 -22.24 -69.91
N GLY A 94 -5.69 -21.69 -68.87
CA GLY A 94 -5.30 -21.86 -67.47
C GLY A 94 -6.39 -22.58 -66.69
N SER A 95 -6.20 -23.86 -66.40
CA SER A 95 -7.09 -24.61 -65.51
C SER A 95 -7.06 -24.01 -64.10
N ALA A 96 -8.16 -23.38 -63.69
CA ALA A 96 -8.36 -22.98 -62.31
C ALA A 96 -9.02 -24.12 -61.54
N THR A 97 -8.38 -24.55 -60.46
CA THR A 97 -8.87 -25.62 -59.59
C THR A 97 -9.39 -24.98 -58.31
N LEU A 98 -10.67 -25.21 -58.02
CA LEU A 98 -11.25 -24.85 -56.73
C LEU A 98 -10.74 -25.81 -55.66
N VAL A 99 -10.19 -25.26 -54.59
CA VAL A 99 -9.72 -26.01 -53.43
C VAL A 99 -10.70 -25.80 -52.29
N LYS A 100 -11.34 -26.87 -51.81
CA LYS A 100 -12.25 -26.84 -50.66
C LYS A 100 -11.63 -27.54 -49.46
N GLY A 101 -11.53 -26.85 -48.34
CA GLY A 101 -11.06 -27.42 -47.09
C GLY A 101 -12.21 -27.79 -46.15
N GLN A 102 -12.04 -28.88 -45.39
CA GLN A 102 -12.76 -29.11 -44.15
C GLN A 102 -11.76 -29.00 -42.99
N LEU A 103 -11.97 -28.03 -42.09
CA LEU A 103 -11.07 -27.77 -40.98
C LEU A 103 -11.76 -27.98 -39.65
N THR A 104 -11.08 -28.69 -38.75
CA THR A 104 -11.40 -28.73 -37.33
C THR A 104 -10.25 -28.08 -36.58
N LEU A 105 -10.53 -27.00 -35.87
CA LEU A 105 -9.52 -26.24 -35.13
C LEU A 105 -9.61 -26.62 -33.65
N ASN A 106 -8.57 -27.26 -33.12
CA ASN A 106 -8.41 -27.57 -31.70
C ASN A 106 -7.25 -26.74 -31.16
N TYR A 107 -7.56 -25.54 -30.65
CA TYR A 107 -6.60 -24.60 -30.07
C TYR A 107 -7.06 -24.14 -28.67
N ASN A 108 -6.12 -23.73 -27.84
CA ASN A 108 -6.36 -23.26 -26.47
C ASN A 108 -5.73 -21.88 -26.18
N PHE A 109 -5.54 -21.07 -27.22
CA PHE A 109 -5.03 -19.68 -27.13
C PHE A 109 -5.78 -18.77 -28.11
N PRO A 110 -5.91 -17.46 -27.83
CA PRO A 110 -6.68 -16.57 -28.71
C PRO A 110 -5.94 -16.25 -30.01
N LEU A 111 -6.61 -16.54 -31.13
CA LEU A 111 -6.16 -16.21 -32.47
C LEU A 111 -6.58 -14.78 -32.85
N ALA A 112 -5.70 -14.08 -33.57
CA ALA A 112 -6.06 -12.89 -34.31
C ALA A 112 -6.65 -13.27 -35.67
N PHE A 113 -5.98 -14.17 -36.39
CA PHE A 113 -6.37 -14.59 -37.72
C PHE A 113 -5.96 -16.03 -38.02
N PHE A 114 -6.54 -16.57 -39.09
CA PHE A 114 -6.16 -17.84 -39.68
C PHE A 114 -5.86 -17.67 -41.17
N GLY A 115 -4.64 -18.02 -41.58
CA GLY A 115 -4.16 -17.94 -42.96
C GLY A 115 -4.21 -19.30 -43.65
N ILE A 116 -4.59 -19.32 -44.92
CA ILE A 116 -4.48 -20.48 -45.81
C ILE A 116 -3.72 -20.02 -47.05
N ILE A 117 -2.61 -20.67 -47.39
CA ILE A 117 -1.70 -20.23 -48.43
C ILE A 117 -1.48 -21.36 -49.44
N ASP A 118 -1.53 -21.02 -50.73
CA ASP A 118 -0.88 -21.81 -51.78
C ASP A 118 0.63 -21.54 -51.71
N PRO A 119 1.46 -22.53 -51.30
CA PRO A 119 2.89 -22.33 -51.09
C PRO A 119 3.65 -21.98 -52.39
N GLN A 120 3.05 -22.16 -53.56
CA GLN A 120 3.67 -21.90 -54.87
C GLN A 120 3.05 -20.72 -55.63
N GLY A 121 1.84 -20.29 -55.26
CA GLY A 121 1.03 -19.35 -56.06
C GLY A 121 0.97 -17.91 -55.56
N ASN A 122 1.56 -17.59 -54.40
CA ASN A 122 1.42 -16.28 -53.72
C ASN A 122 -0.05 -15.80 -53.60
N ILE A 123 -0.96 -16.75 -53.40
CA ILE A 123 -2.39 -16.54 -53.23
C ILE A 123 -2.83 -17.27 -51.96
N GLY A 124 -3.73 -16.65 -51.19
CA GLY A 124 -4.23 -17.26 -49.96
C GLY A 124 -5.56 -16.66 -49.49
N GLN A 125 -5.92 -16.97 -48.26
CA GLN A 125 -7.04 -16.37 -47.53
C GLN A 125 -6.61 -16.03 -46.11
N LEU A 126 -7.14 -14.94 -45.55
CA LEU A 126 -6.92 -14.54 -44.16
C LEU A 126 -8.27 -14.35 -43.48
N ILE A 127 -8.59 -15.28 -42.59
CA ILE A 127 -9.92 -15.47 -42.02
C ILE A 127 -9.89 -15.03 -40.56
N GLU A 128 -10.94 -14.34 -40.11
CA GLU A 128 -11.15 -14.06 -38.69
C GLU A 128 -11.75 -15.30 -37.99
N PRO A 129 -11.29 -15.66 -36.78
CA PRO A 129 -11.78 -16.83 -36.07
C PRO A 129 -13.31 -16.87 -35.91
N ASP A 130 -13.94 -15.72 -35.67
CA ASP A 130 -15.39 -15.61 -35.46
C ASP A 130 -16.21 -15.69 -36.77
N LYS A 131 -15.55 -15.61 -37.93
CA LYS A 131 -16.15 -15.70 -39.27
C LYS A 131 -15.92 -17.08 -39.90
N PHE A 132 -15.53 -18.07 -39.11
CA PHE A 132 -15.21 -19.41 -39.56
C PHE A 132 -16.47 -20.22 -39.93
N VAL A 133 -17.05 -19.98 -41.11
CA VAL A 133 -18.21 -20.72 -41.62
C VAL A 133 -17.76 -22.04 -42.27
N THR A 134 -17.22 -22.95 -41.47
CA THR A 134 -16.96 -24.41 -41.66
C THR A 134 -16.35 -24.99 -42.97
N THR A 135 -16.11 -24.22 -44.04
CA THR A 135 -15.43 -24.71 -45.27
C THR A 135 -14.68 -23.58 -45.95
N PRO A 136 -13.38 -23.36 -45.66
CA PRO A 136 -12.58 -22.45 -46.47
C PRO A 136 -12.53 -22.93 -47.92
N ALA A 137 -12.67 -21.99 -48.85
CA ALA A 137 -12.61 -22.27 -50.27
C ALA A 137 -11.82 -21.18 -50.98
N PHE A 138 -10.81 -21.57 -51.76
CA PHE A 138 -10.03 -20.65 -52.57
C PHE A 138 -9.60 -21.34 -53.87
N THR A 139 -9.42 -20.55 -54.91
CA THR A 139 -9.12 -21.04 -56.26
C THR A 139 -7.66 -20.79 -56.62
N VAL A 140 -7.00 -21.79 -57.18
CA VAL A 140 -5.62 -21.72 -57.66
C VAL A 140 -5.56 -22.04 -59.14
N THR A 141 -4.51 -21.62 -59.84
CA THR A 141 -4.39 -21.81 -61.31
C THR A 141 -3.52 -22.99 -61.71
N ARG A 142 -3.20 -23.85 -60.74
CA ARG A 142 -2.30 -24.98 -60.86
C ARG A 142 -2.84 -26.11 -59.99
N ASP A 143 -2.56 -27.35 -60.36
CA ASP A 143 -2.79 -28.47 -59.45
C ASP A 143 -1.80 -28.36 -58.28
N ILE A 144 -2.32 -28.36 -57.05
CA ILE A 144 -1.54 -28.29 -55.81
C ILE A 144 -1.62 -29.62 -55.08
N SER A 145 -0.51 -30.04 -54.46
CA SER A 145 -0.45 -31.23 -53.61
C SER A 145 -0.51 -30.91 -52.11
N SER A 146 -0.33 -29.64 -51.74
CA SER A 146 -0.40 -29.18 -50.35
C SER A 146 -0.85 -27.73 -50.21
N VAL A 147 -1.30 -27.38 -49.01
CA VAL A 147 -1.59 -26.00 -48.56
C VAL A 147 -0.85 -25.74 -47.25
N GLN A 148 -0.45 -24.49 -47.01
CA GLN A 148 0.05 -24.05 -45.71
C GLN A 148 -1.07 -23.40 -44.91
N LEU A 149 -1.30 -23.90 -43.71
CA LEU A 149 -2.19 -23.33 -42.72
C LEU A 149 -1.36 -22.54 -41.71
N VAL A 150 -1.69 -21.27 -41.52
CA VAL A 150 -0.97 -20.35 -40.64
C VAL A 150 -1.94 -19.85 -39.58
N ALA A 151 -1.82 -20.32 -38.34
CA ALA A 151 -2.59 -19.73 -37.25
C ALA A 151 -1.78 -18.62 -36.58
N ILE A 152 -2.39 -17.44 -36.50
CA ILE A 152 -1.75 -16.20 -36.11
C ILE A 152 -2.33 -15.83 -34.73
N PRO A 153 -1.58 -16.03 -33.63
CA PRO A 153 -2.07 -15.68 -32.30
C PRO A 153 -2.17 -14.16 -32.14
N LYS A 154 -3.00 -13.71 -31.19
CA LYS A 154 -3.01 -12.28 -30.80
C LYS A 154 -1.64 -11.83 -30.28
N VAL A 155 -0.89 -12.75 -29.65
CA VAL A 155 0.46 -12.54 -29.12
C VAL A 155 1.29 -13.79 -29.37
N GLY A 156 2.51 -13.62 -29.88
CA GLY A 156 3.46 -14.70 -30.12
C GLY A 156 3.70 -14.97 -31.59
N LEU A 157 4.53 -15.98 -31.87
CA LEU A 157 4.85 -16.37 -33.24
C LEU A 157 3.72 -17.18 -33.88
N PRO A 158 3.51 -17.06 -35.20
CA PRO A 158 2.56 -17.91 -35.93
C PRO A 158 2.98 -19.38 -35.93
N VAL A 159 1.99 -20.27 -35.99
CA VAL A 159 2.23 -21.70 -36.17
C VAL A 159 1.83 -22.07 -37.59
N VAL A 160 2.80 -22.59 -38.34
CA VAL A 160 2.64 -22.98 -39.74
C VAL A 160 2.56 -24.50 -39.84
N THR A 161 1.52 -25.02 -40.51
CA THR A 161 1.32 -26.45 -40.74
C THR A 161 1.06 -26.71 -42.22
N GLU A 162 1.79 -27.64 -42.82
CA GLU A 162 1.54 -28.06 -44.19
C GLU A 162 0.58 -29.25 -44.23
N ILE A 163 -0.44 -29.17 -45.08
CA ILE A 163 -1.50 -30.19 -45.22
C ILE A 163 -1.57 -30.66 -46.67
N GLY A 164 -1.62 -31.97 -46.88
CA GLY A 164 -1.81 -32.56 -48.20
C GLY A 164 -3.21 -32.34 -48.78
N VAL A 165 -3.27 -32.09 -50.08
CA VAL A 165 -4.50 -31.93 -50.86
C VAL A 165 -4.76 -33.20 -51.68
N GLN A 166 -5.99 -33.71 -51.65
CA GLN A 166 -6.45 -34.87 -52.41
C GLN A 166 -7.47 -34.44 -53.46
N ARG A 167 -7.53 -35.14 -54.59
CA ARG A 167 -8.52 -34.88 -55.64
C ARG A 167 -9.69 -35.85 -55.48
N ASN A 168 -10.91 -35.32 -55.45
CA ASN A 168 -12.12 -36.12 -55.47
C ASN A 168 -12.45 -36.61 -56.89
N ASP A 169 -13.36 -37.58 -56.99
CA ASP A 169 -13.81 -38.16 -58.27
C ASP A 169 -14.45 -37.11 -59.22
N ASP A 170 -14.95 -36.01 -58.68
CA ASP A 170 -15.50 -34.86 -59.43
C ASP A 170 -14.42 -33.86 -59.91
N GLY A 171 -13.14 -34.16 -59.65
CA GLY A 171 -12.00 -33.32 -60.00
C GLY A 171 -11.69 -32.19 -59.01
N THR A 172 -12.50 -31.99 -57.97
CA THR A 172 -12.31 -30.96 -56.94
C THR A 172 -11.12 -31.30 -56.04
N ALA A 173 -10.24 -30.33 -55.82
CA ALA A 173 -9.17 -30.45 -54.85
C ALA A 173 -9.74 -30.23 -53.44
N THR A 174 -9.54 -31.19 -52.53
CA THR A 174 -9.98 -31.09 -51.15
C THR A 174 -8.90 -31.42 -50.15
N PHE A 175 -8.98 -30.81 -48.98
CA PHE A 175 -8.16 -31.20 -47.85
C PHE A 175 -9.02 -31.28 -46.59
N LYS A 176 -8.66 -32.19 -45.69
CA LYS A 176 -9.27 -32.29 -44.38
C LYS A 176 -8.16 -32.28 -43.33
N ALA A 177 -8.22 -31.34 -42.40
CA ALA A 177 -7.25 -31.28 -41.32
C ALA A 177 -7.94 -31.03 -39.98
N ALA A 178 -7.46 -31.75 -38.97
CA ALA A 178 -7.65 -31.38 -37.57
C ALA A 178 -6.35 -30.72 -37.11
N LEU A 179 -6.36 -29.40 -36.99
CA LEU A 179 -5.23 -28.66 -36.44
C LEU A 179 -5.29 -28.76 -34.91
N ASN A 180 -4.50 -29.67 -34.36
CA ASN A 180 -4.23 -29.73 -32.93
C ASN A 180 -3.05 -28.81 -32.66
N MET A 181 -3.36 -27.58 -32.29
CA MET A 181 -2.36 -26.57 -32.01
C MET A 181 -2.06 -26.62 -30.51
N PRO A 182 -0.96 -27.24 -30.06
CA PRO A 182 -0.62 -27.18 -28.65
C PRO A 182 -0.48 -25.70 -28.26
N ALA A 183 -0.94 -25.36 -27.05
CA ALA A 183 -0.56 -24.08 -26.46
C ALA A 183 0.95 -23.88 -26.63
N PRO A 184 1.42 -22.64 -26.81
CA PRO A 184 2.79 -22.32 -26.46
C PRO A 184 3.12 -23.02 -25.13
N THR A 185 4.30 -23.63 -24.99
CA THR A 185 4.69 -24.33 -23.76
C THR A 185 4.80 -23.39 -22.53
N THR A 186 4.52 -22.11 -22.74
CA THR A 186 4.49 -21.01 -21.79
C THR A 186 3.05 -20.47 -21.64
N SER A 187 2.80 -19.82 -20.50
CA SER A 187 1.50 -19.25 -20.12
C SER A 187 0.82 -18.47 -21.25
N ASP A 188 -0.51 -18.58 -21.35
CA ASP A 188 -1.28 -17.78 -22.31
C ASP A 188 -1.00 -16.28 -22.07
N PRO A 189 -0.35 -15.59 -23.01
CA PRO A 189 0.07 -14.20 -22.82
C PRO A 189 -1.09 -13.21 -22.82
N THR A 190 -2.33 -13.67 -23.02
CA THR A 190 -3.54 -12.83 -22.93
C THR A 190 -4.32 -13.00 -21.64
N THR A 191 -3.93 -13.94 -20.77
CA THR A 191 -4.49 -14.03 -19.42
C THR A 191 -3.88 -12.96 -18.52
N PRO A 192 -4.60 -12.39 -17.54
CA PRO A 192 -3.99 -11.50 -16.56
C PRO A 192 -2.89 -12.19 -15.73
N PRO A 193 -1.88 -11.46 -15.22
CA PRO A 193 -0.99 -12.00 -14.20
C PRO A 193 -1.78 -12.34 -12.93
N VAL A 194 -1.30 -13.29 -12.13
CA VAL A 194 -1.92 -13.66 -10.84
C VAL A 194 -0.85 -13.72 -9.78
N LEU A 195 -1.02 -12.95 -8.70
CA LEU A 195 -0.16 -13.00 -7.53
C LEU A 195 -0.68 -14.06 -6.56
N GLN A 196 0.21 -14.96 -6.15
CA GLN A 196 -0.08 -16.05 -5.22
C GLN A 196 0.50 -15.76 -3.83
N LYS A 197 1.68 -15.13 -3.78
CA LYS A 197 2.39 -14.81 -2.53
C LYS A 197 3.19 -13.53 -2.69
N ALA A 198 3.29 -12.78 -1.59
CA ALA A 198 4.22 -11.68 -1.41
C ALA A 198 4.99 -11.94 -0.12
N GLU A 199 6.31 -11.82 -0.16
CA GLU A 199 7.18 -12.08 0.99
C GLU A 199 8.29 -11.03 1.06
N LEU A 200 8.39 -10.36 2.21
CA LEU A 200 9.49 -9.44 2.47
C LEU A 200 10.69 -10.22 3.02
N LYS A 201 11.85 -10.08 2.39
CA LYS A 201 13.10 -10.70 2.84
C LYS A 201 14.15 -9.62 3.11
N PHE A 202 14.89 -9.79 4.19
CA PHE A 202 16.02 -8.92 4.57
C PHE A 202 17.38 -9.52 4.20
N LYS A 203 17.41 -10.82 3.88
CA LYS A 203 18.62 -11.57 3.58
C LYS A 203 18.39 -12.54 2.43
N ASP A 204 19.47 -12.86 1.74
CA ASP A 204 19.49 -13.85 0.68
C ASP A 204 19.45 -15.29 1.24
N GLN A 205 19.45 -16.26 0.32
CA GLN A 205 19.46 -17.70 0.65
C GLN A 205 20.71 -18.16 1.43
N ASN A 206 21.79 -17.36 1.44
CA ASN A 206 23.02 -17.63 2.18
C ASN A 206 23.06 -16.86 3.52
N ASN A 207 21.95 -16.26 3.94
CA ASN A 207 21.84 -15.43 5.15
C ASN A 207 22.72 -14.16 5.11
N GLN A 208 23.09 -13.69 3.92
CA GLN A 208 23.74 -12.40 3.71
C GLN A 208 22.70 -11.30 3.51
N GLN A 209 22.98 -10.10 4.02
CA GLN A 209 22.11 -8.94 3.78
C GLN A 209 22.10 -8.58 2.28
N PHE A 210 20.97 -8.11 1.79
CA PHE A 210 20.88 -7.55 0.44
C PHE A 210 21.70 -6.25 0.33
N GLU A 211 21.96 -5.82 -0.91
CA GLU A 211 22.72 -4.61 -1.19
C GLU A 211 22.15 -3.41 -0.41
N ASN A 212 23.03 -2.59 0.18
CA ASN A 212 22.68 -1.43 1.02
C ASN A 212 21.83 -1.77 2.27
N ASN A 213 21.74 -3.04 2.67
CA ASN A 213 20.92 -3.53 3.79
C ASN A 213 19.42 -3.24 3.64
N GLU A 214 18.94 -3.08 2.40
CA GLU A 214 17.52 -2.84 2.12
C GLU A 214 16.77 -4.15 1.87
N PRO A 215 15.56 -4.33 2.41
CA PRO A 215 14.77 -5.52 2.14
C PRO A 215 14.21 -5.52 0.71
N LEU A 216 14.06 -6.72 0.15
CA LEU A 216 13.43 -6.95 -1.14
C LEU A 216 12.08 -7.63 -0.95
N LEU A 217 11.09 -7.20 -1.74
CA LEU A 217 9.78 -7.81 -1.82
C LEU A 217 9.77 -8.86 -2.93
N PHE A 218 9.61 -10.12 -2.56
CA PHE A 218 9.48 -11.24 -3.47
C PHE A 218 8.01 -11.49 -3.79
N LEU A 219 7.68 -11.45 -5.07
CA LEU A 219 6.35 -11.68 -5.61
C LEU A 219 6.35 -13.01 -6.33
N THR A 220 5.57 -13.97 -5.83
CA THR A 220 5.38 -15.28 -6.47
C THR A 220 4.03 -15.31 -7.16
N GLY A 221 3.99 -15.78 -8.40
CA GLY A 221 2.76 -15.79 -9.17
C GLY A 221 2.85 -16.55 -10.48
N GLY A 222 1.79 -16.42 -11.27
CA GLY A 222 1.69 -16.97 -12.61
C GLY A 222 1.48 -15.86 -13.64
N ASN A 223 1.97 -16.10 -14.85
CA ASN A 223 1.85 -15.21 -16.00
C ASN A 223 2.45 -13.80 -15.78
N ILE A 224 3.49 -13.74 -14.94
CA ILE A 224 4.32 -12.56 -14.75
C ILE A 224 5.40 -12.61 -15.82
N LEU A 225 5.20 -11.92 -16.93
CA LEU A 225 6.15 -11.95 -18.05
C LEU A 225 7.29 -10.97 -17.80
N VAL A 226 8.51 -11.47 -17.59
CA VAL A 226 9.74 -10.67 -17.51
C VAL A 226 10.67 -11.12 -18.63
N ASN A 227 11.14 -10.17 -19.46
CA ASN A 227 11.99 -10.44 -20.64
C ASN A 227 11.42 -11.52 -21.59
N GLY A 228 10.09 -11.61 -21.72
CA GLY A 228 9.42 -12.56 -22.61
C GLY A 228 9.25 -13.98 -22.07
N GLY A 229 9.75 -14.27 -20.86
CA GLY A 229 9.53 -15.54 -20.16
C GLY A 229 8.52 -15.41 -19.02
N ASN A 230 7.74 -16.46 -18.76
CA ASN A 230 6.91 -16.55 -17.56
C ASN A 230 7.83 -16.75 -16.35
N GLN A 231 7.92 -15.75 -15.48
CA GLN A 231 8.61 -15.85 -14.21
C GLN A 231 7.61 -16.26 -13.13
N TYR A 232 8.01 -17.22 -12.32
CA TYR A 232 7.24 -17.63 -11.15
C TYR A 232 7.54 -16.74 -9.94
N GLU A 233 8.67 -16.04 -9.95
CA GLU A 233 9.11 -15.18 -8.85
C GLU A 233 9.79 -13.92 -9.40
N VAL A 234 9.45 -12.75 -8.84
CA VAL A 234 10.10 -11.46 -9.13
C VAL A 234 10.44 -10.78 -7.82
N ALA A 235 11.68 -10.32 -7.69
CA ALA A 235 12.11 -9.49 -6.56
C ALA A 235 12.05 -8.01 -6.94
N VAL A 236 11.42 -7.18 -6.11
CA VAL A 236 11.33 -5.74 -6.31
C VAL A 236 11.85 -5.00 -5.07
N LYS A 237 12.57 -3.90 -5.30
CA LYS A 237 12.93 -2.96 -4.24
C LYS A 237 11.67 -2.21 -3.81
N VAL A 238 11.45 -2.10 -2.51
CA VAL A 238 10.33 -1.34 -1.96
C VAL A 238 10.67 0.16 -2.06
N PRO A 239 9.87 0.99 -2.75
CA PRO A 239 10.08 2.44 -2.80
C PRO A 239 10.04 3.05 -1.40
N ASP A 240 10.98 3.93 -1.09
CA ASP A 240 11.06 4.67 0.19
C ASP A 240 9.95 5.71 0.37
N THR A 241 9.23 6.05 -0.68
CA THR A 241 8.06 6.95 -0.67
C THR A 241 6.75 6.28 -0.27
N VAL A 242 6.77 4.97 0.03
CA VAL A 242 5.57 4.17 0.30
C VAL A 242 5.70 3.43 1.62
N VAL A 243 4.60 3.44 2.39
CA VAL A 243 4.40 2.54 3.54
C VAL A 243 3.86 1.22 3.03
N LEU A 244 4.70 0.18 3.01
CA LEU A 244 4.38 -1.14 2.48
C LEU A 244 3.26 -1.83 3.28
N GLY A 245 3.25 -1.70 4.61
CA GLY A 245 2.20 -2.32 5.46
C GLY A 245 0.79 -1.83 5.11
N ALA A 246 0.68 -0.54 4.79
CA ALA A 246 -0.58 0.08 4.38
C ALA A 246 -0.93 -0.12 2.89
N SER A 247 -0.06 -0.76 2.10
CA SER A 247 -0.16 -0.80 0.64
C SER A 247 -0.69 -2.13 0.10
N GLY A 248 -1.49 -2.05 -0.97
CA GLY A 248 -1.79 -3.19 -1.81
C GLY A 248 -0.75 -3.33 -2.92
N VAL A 249 -0.26 -4.54 -3.15
CA VAL A 249 0.70 -4.84 -4.21
C VAL A 249 -0.02 -5.45 -5.39
N VAL A 250 0.19 -4.88 -6.57
CA VAL A 250 -0.34 -5.36 -7.86
C VAL A 250 0.79 -5.40 -8.89
N VAL A 251 0.70 -6.36 -9.81
CA VAL A 251 1.57 -6.41 -11.00
C VAL A 251 0.76 -5.94 -12.20
N GLU A 252 1.26 -4.91 -12.88
CA GLU A 252 0.77 -4.49 -14.19
C GLU A 252 1.66 -5.08 -15.28
N ARG A 253 1.04 -5.69 -16.28
CA ARG A 253 1.71 -6.20 -17.48
C ARG A 253 1.11 -5.56 -18.72
N LYS A 254 1.94 -4.84 -19.47
CA LYS A 254 1.60 -4.27 -20.78
C LYS A 254 1.89 -5.27 -21.89
N GLN A 255 0.93 -5.49 -22.79
CA GLN A 255 1.06 -6.47 -23.86
C GLN A 255 0.50 -5.93 -25.17
N ASN A 256 1.32 -5.89 -26.21
CA ASN A 256 0.86 -5.59 -27.56
C ASN A 256 0.16 -6.81 -28.16
N GLN A 257 -1.07 -6.62 -28.64
CA GLN A 257 -1.87 -7.64 -29.31
C GLN A 257 -2.19 -7.24 -30.75
N ILE A 258 -2.16 -8.21 -31.65
CA ILE A 258 -2.69 -8.04 -33.00
C ILE A 258 -4.22 -7.99 -32.90
N VAL A 259 -4.79 -6.87 -33.31
CA VAL A 259 -6.24 -6.65 -33.30
C VAL A 259 -6.83 -6.57 -34.71
N GLU A 260 -6.05 -6.11 -35.67
CA GLU A 260 -6.47 -5.91 -37.05
C GLU A 260 -5.29 -6.10 -38.02
N GLN A 261 -5.59 -6.13 -39.33
CA GLN A 261 -4.61 -6.00 -40.40
C GLN A 261 -5.05 -4.90 -41.37
N LYS A 262 -4.16 -3.96 -41.68
CA LYS A 262 -4.38 -2.90 -42.67
C LYS A 262 -3.41 -3.08 -43.84
N GLY A 263 -3.93 -3.57 -44.96
CA GLY A 263 -3.11 -3.94 -46.12
C GLY A 263 -2.11 -5.02 -45.73
N VAL A 264 -0.81 -4.72 -45.86
CA VAL A 264 0.30 -5.64 -45.52
C VAL A 264 0.77 -5.53 -44.06
N THR A 265 0.24 -4.59 -43.29
CA THR A 265 0.76 -4.27 -41.95
C THR A 265 -0.22 -4.74 -40.87
N PRO A 266 0.22 -5.53 -39.86
CA PRO A 266 -0.59 -5.81 -38.68
C PRO A 266 -0.77 -4.55 -37.82
N VAL A 267 -1.93 -4.41 -37.20
CA VAL A 267 -2.22 -3.35 -36.22
C VAL A 267 -2.12 -3.92 -34.82
N TYR A 268 -1.24 -3.33 -34.03
CA TYR A 268 -1.07 -3.67 -32.61
C TYR A 268 -1.84 -2.71 -31.72
N LYS A 269 -2.44 -3.24 -30.66
CA LYS A 269 -3.02 -2.48 -29.55
C LYS A 269 -2.35 -2.89 -28.25
N GLU A 270 -1.88 -1.92 -27.47
CA GLU A 270 -1.39 -2.17 -26.12
C GLU A 270 -2.59 -2.45 -25.19
N ILE A 271 -2.57 -3.61 -24.55
CA ILE A 271 -3.54 -4.01 -23.53
C ILE A 271 -2.81 -4.06 -22.19
N GLN A 272 -3.42 -3.47 -21.17
CA GLN A 272 -2.92 -3.49 -19.80
C GLN A 272 -3.65 -4.58 -19.01
N TYR A 273 -2.87 -5.45 -18.39
CA TYR A 273 -3.35 -6.51 -17.52
C TYR A 273 -2.92 -6.25 -16.09
N HIS A 274 -3.83 -6.41 -15.14
CA HIS A 274 -3.54 -6.26 -13.72
C HIS A 274 -3.72 -7.59 -13.00
N SER A 275 -2.87 -7.85 -12.01
CA SER A 275 -3.07 -8.98 -11.11
C SER A 275 -4.17 -8.71 -10.09
N ASN A 276 -4.58 -9.76 -9.39
CA ASN A 276 -5.21 -9.58 -8.08
C ASN A 276 -4.26 -8.81 -7.14
N PRO A 277 -4.79 -7.94 -6.26
CA PRO A 277 -4.00 -7.29 -5.24
C PRO A 277 -3.63 -8.30 -4.14
N ILE A 278 -2.44 -8.13 -3.56
CA ILE A 278 -2.03 -8.84 -2.34
C ILE A 278 -1.55 -7.82 -1.30
N ARG A 279 -1.87 -8.07 -0.04
CA ARG A 279 -1.29 -7.35 1.10
C ARG A 279 -0.39 -8.31 1.86
N LEU A 280 0.72 -7.80 2.38
CA LEU A 280 1.57 -8.62 3.22
C LEU A 280 0.86 -8.88 4.57
N PRO A 281 1.03 -10.07 5.17
CA PRO A 281 0.45 -10.36 6.45
C PRO A 281 1.07 -9.47 7.53
N GLU A 282 0.20 -8.82 8.31
CA GLU A 282 0.58 -8.15 9.56
C GLU A 282 0.87 -9.23 10.61
N GLY A 283 2.03 -9.18 11.27
CA GLY A 283 2.42 -10.27 12.19
C GLY A 283 3.44 -9.92 13.25
N ALA A 284 3.95 -8.69 13.25
CA ALA A 284 4.90 -8.24 14.25
C ALA A 284 4.23 -7.26 15.22
N GLU A 285 4.28 -7.59 16.50
CA GLU A 285 3.92 -6.66 17.56
C GLU A 285 5.20 -5.99 18.02
N TYR A 286 5.30 -4.70 17.75
CA TYR A 286 6.47 -3.90 18.10
C TYR A 286 6.14 -2.88 19.18
N VAL A 287 7.15 -2.55 19.98
CA VAL A 287 7.15 -1.36 20.82
C VAL A 287 8.18 -0.39 20.26
N PHE A 288 7.80 0.89 20.19
CA PHE A 288 8.64 1.95 19.66
C PHE A 288 9.08 2.89 20.76
N ALA A 289 10.34 3.31 20.73
CA ALA A 289 10.85 4.34 21.64
C ALA A 289 11.69 5.36 20.86
N ALA A 290 11.37 6.65 21.01
CA ALA A 290 12.17 7.73 20.46
C ALA A 290 13.50 7.86 21.21
N LEU A 291 14.60 8.00 20.46
CA LEU A 291 15.96 8.12 20.98
C LEU A 291 16.55 9.49 20.58
N GLY A 292 16.16 10.54 21.29
CA GLY A 292 16.45 11.92 20.91
C GLY A 292 17.93 12.28 20.77
N GLY A 293 18.82 11.68 21.57
CA GLY A 293 20.26 11.91 21.46
C GLY A 293 20.92 11.32 20.20
N SER A 294 20.20 10.46 19.46
CA SER A 294 20.74 9.73 18.30
C SER A 294 19.88 9.79 17.04
N ASP A 295 18.77 10.54 17.09
CA ASP A 295 17.77 10.65 16.01
C ASP A 295 17.35 9.30 15.45
N ARG A 296 16.92 8.45 16.38
CA ARG A 296 16.47 7.09 16.07
C ARG A 296 15.14 6.77 16.74
N VAL A 297 14.45 5.80 16.17
CA VAL A 297 13.36 5.08 16.82
C VAL A 297 13.82 3.65 17.07
N ALA A 298 13.92 3.25 18.33
CA ALA A 298 14.14 1.86 18.70
C ALA A 298 12.89 1.04 18.42
N VAL A 299 13.07 -0.17 17.92
CA VAL A 299 12.01 -1.15 17.66
C VAL A 299 12.29 -2.35 18.54
N LEU A 300 11.41 -2.61 19.51
CA LEU A 300 11.51 -3.74 20.41
C LEU A 300 10.50 -4.83 20.05
N ASN A 301 10.85 -6.09 20.31
CA ASN A 301 9.92 -7.21 20.21
C ASN A 301 8.84 -7.11 21.30
N GLY A 302 7.63 -6.77 20.90
CA GLY A 302 6.47 -6.64 21.79
C GLY A 302 5.70 -7.93 22.02
N LYS A 303 5.85 -8.92 21.13
CA LYS A 303 4.98 -10.10 21.05
C LYS A 303 5.20 -11.11 22.19
N ASN A 304 6.45 -11.38 22.52
CA ASN A 304 6.81 -12.31 23.58
C ASN A 304 8.22 -12.02 24.12
N PRO A 305 8.40 -10.90 24.83
CA PRO A 305 9.69 -10.54 25.40
C PRO A 305 10.23 -11.62 26.36
N GLU A 306 9.39 -12.31 27.14
CA GLU A 306 9.81 -13.40 28.04
C GLU A 306 10.57 -14.51 27.29
N SER A 307 9.99 -15.03 26.20
CA SER A 307 10.65 -16.07 25.39
C SER A 307 11.97 -15.60 24.78
N VAL A 308 12.08 -14.31 24.43
CA VAL A 308 13.32 -13.72 23.93
C VAL A 308 14.38 -13.65 25.04
N VAL A 309 13.99 -13.28 26.26
CA VAL A 309 14.86 -13.28 27.44
C VAL A 309 15.40 -14.69 27.69
N ASP A 310 14.54 -15.69 27.72
CA ASP A 310 14.93 -17.09 27.94
C ASP A 310 15.91 -17.61 26.88
N THR A 311 15.68 -17.25 25.62
CA THR A 311 16.46 -17.78 24.49
C THR A 311 17.78 -17.04 24.29
N THR A 312 17.81 -15.73 24.52
CA THR A 312 18.92 -14.85 24.09
C THR A 312 19.48 -13.97 25.19
N ASN A 313 18.99 -14.13 26.43
CA ASN A 313 19.34 -13.27 27.56
C ASN A 313 19.15 -11.79 27.21
N SER A 314 17.97 -11.47 26.68
CA SER A 314 17.52 -10.13 26.25
C SER A 314 18.19 -9.53 25.02
N LYS A 315 19.21 -10.19 24.44
CA LYS A 315 19.99 -9.63 23.33
C LYS A 315 19.13 -9.29 22.10
N ASP A 316 18.12 -10.10 21.83
CA ASP A 316 17.27 -9.95 20.64
C ASP A 316 15.94 -9.22 20.96
N LEU A 317 15.82 -8.57 22.13
CA LEU A 317 14.68 -7.70 22.44
C LEU A 317 14.69 -6.44 21.57
N LEU A 318 15.87 -5.85 21.36
CA LEU A 318 16.06 -4.75 20.43
C LEU A 318 16.22 -5.30 19.02
N LEU A 319 15.22 -5.10 18.17
CA LEU A 319 15.19 -5.62 16.80
C LEU A 319 15.86 -4.66 15.81
N ALA A 320 15.67 -3.36 16.01
CA ALA A 320 16.21 -2.33 15.13
C ALA A 320 16.32 -0.97 15.83
N GLN A 321 17.18 -0.10 15.30
CA GLN A 321 17.17 1.33 15.59
C GLN A 321 17.09 2.10 14.27
N ILE A 322 15.89 2.56 13.95
CA ILE A 322 15.58 3.19 12.68
C ILE A 322 16.08 4.64 12.73
N PRO A 323 17.01 5.07 11.87
CA PRO A 323 17.36 6.49 11.78
C PRO A 323 16.14 7.29 11.29
N VAL A 324 15.87 8.39 11.97
CA VAL A 324 14.78 9.32 11.65
C VAL A 324 15.31 10.74 11.56
N GLY A 325 14.54 11.63 10.94
CA GLY A 325 14.94 13.02 10.70
C GLY A 325 15.66 13.24 9.39
N THR A 326 16.42 14.33 9.36
CA THR A 326 17.17 14.80 8.20
C THR A 326 18.63 14.41 8.38
N SER A 327 19.22 13.75 7.37
CA SER A 327 20.60 13.31 7.43
C SER A 327 21.57 14.46 7.74
N GLY A 328 22.40 14.28 8.78
CA GLY A 328 23.40 15.28 9.21
C GLY A 328 22.85 16.42 10.07
N VAL A 329 21.56 16.40 10.41
CA VAL A 329 20.93 17.35 11.33
C VAL A 329 20.66 16.65 12.66
N THR A 330 20.79 17.37 13.78
CA THR A 330 20.35 16.89 15.10
C THR A 330 18.92 17.32 15.34
N ASP A 331 17.98 16.47 14.94
CA ASP A 331 16.54 16.71 14.91
C ASP A 331 15.90 16.57 16.30
N TRP A 332 16.48 15.73 17.16
CA TRP A 332 15.99 15.32 18.46
C TRP A 332 14.60 14.66 18.42
N ALA A 333 14.57 13.37 18.11
CA ALA A 333 13.38 12.53 18.22
C ALA A 333 12.82 12.47 19.66
N GLU A 334 11.58 12.92 19.90
CA GLU A 334 11.05 13.12 21.26
C GLU A 334 9.91 12.15 21.63
N SER A 335 8.90 11.99 20.78
CA SER A 335 7.69 11.19 21.04
C SER A 335 7.29 10.40 19.80
N THR A 336 6.70 9.22 19.99
CA THR A 336 6.14 8.40 18.90
C THR A 336 4.64 8.17 19.06
N ALA A 337 3.91 8.07 17.96
CA ALA A 337 2.53 7.58 17.91
C ALA A 337 2.36 6.58 16.77
N VAL A 338 1.54 5.54 16.99
CA VAL A 338 1.31 4.45 16.04
C VAL A 338 -0.15 4.49 15.58
N THR A 339 -0.40 4.27 14.29
CA THR A 339 -1.77 4.14 13.76
C THR A 339 -2.45 2.87 14.27
N SER A 340 -3.78 2.85 14.27
CA SER A 340 -4.56 1.73 14.82
C SER A 340 -4.31 0.39 14.09
N ASP A 341 -3.92 0.46 12.82
CA ASP A 341 -3.52 -0.68 11.99
C ASP A 341 -2.05 -1.11 12.19
N GLY A 342 -1.28 -0.40 13.02
CA GLY A 342 0.13 -0.72 13.28
C GLY A 342 1.08 -0.50 12.10
N ASN A 343 0.59 0.01 10.95
CA ASN A 343 1.38 0.10 9.73
C ASN A 343 2.19 1.39 9.62
N ARG A 344 1.95 2.39 10.47
CA ARG A 344 2.63 3.69 10.42
C ARG A 344 2.98 4.17 11.81
N VAL A 345 4.21 4.61 11.96
CA VAL A 345 4.72 5.22 13.20
C VAL A 345 5.15 6.65 12.89
N TYR A 346 4.63 7.61 13.64
CA TYR A 346 4.98 9.02 13.52
C TYR A 346 5.86 9.42 14.70
N ALA A 347 7.00 10.05 14.45
CA ALA A 347 7.92 10.50 15.48
C ALA A 347 8.15 12.01 15.42
N THR A 348 7.99 12.74 16.53
CA THR A 348 8.25 14.18 16.59
C THR A 348 9.74 14.48 16.58
N LEU A 349 10.14 15.49 15.79
CA LEU A 349 11.52 15.94 15.63
C LEU A 349 11.62 17.38 16.16
N ARG A 350 11.98 17.50 17.43
CA ARG A 350 11.78 18.71 18.24
C ARG A 350 12.55 19.92 17.74
N ASN A 351 13.81 19.74 17.32
CA ASN A 351 14.70 20.84 16.98
C ASN A 351 14.50 21.34 15.55
N SER A 352 14.04 20.49 14.65
CA SER A 352 13.80 20.84 13.24
C SER A 352 12.37 21.25 12.92
N GLY A 353 11.43 21.05 13.85
CA GLY A 353 10.02 21.37 13.61
C GLY A 353 9.40 20.41 12.59
N GLN A 354 9.71 19.13 12.70
CA GLN A 354 9.30 18.11 11.73
C GLN A 354 8.67 16.90 12.42
N VAL A 355 8.08 16.00 11.62
CA VAL A 355 7.60 14.68 12.04
C VAL A 355 8.11 13.63 11.06
N ALA A 356 8.85 12.65 11.54
CA ALA A 356 9.23 11.50 10.74
C ALA A 356 8.05 10.52 10.62
N LEU A 357 7.87 9.95 9.43
CA LEU A 357 7.01 8.79 9.21
C LEU A 357 7.90 7.55 9.06
N VAL A 358 7.61 6.50 9.82
CA VAL A 358 8.32 5.23 9.79
C VAL A 358 7.38 4.13 9.33
N ASP A 359 7.89 3.30 8.42
CA ASP A 359 7.28 2.04 8.03
C ASP A 359 7.86 0.91 8.90
N PRO A 360 7.06 0.34 9.81
CA PRO A 360 7.52 -0.70 10.72
C PRO A 360 7.72 -2.06 10.03
N MET A 361 7.17 -2.26 8.83
CA MET A 361 7.33 -3.54 8.12
C MET A 361 8.70 -3.66 7.45
N VAL A 362 9.21 -2.57 6.88
CA VAL A 362 10.57 -2.51 6.29
C VAL A 362 11.61 -1.85 7.20
N LEU A 363 11.19 -1.38 8.38
CA LEU A 363 12.05 -0.79 9.42
C LEU A 363 12.87 0.42 8.93
N ARG A 364 12.20 1.39 8.28
CA ARG A 364 12.85 2.62 7.81
C ARG A 364 11.93 3.84 7.88
N GLN A 365 12.53 5.03 7.86
CA GLN A 365 11.80 6.27 7.57
C GLN A 365 11.29 6.25 6.12
N VAL A 366 10.09 6.79 5.93
CA VAL A 366 9.42 6.98 4.64
C VAL A 366 9.67 8.41 4.16
N ASP A 367 9.98 8.56 2.87
CA ASP A 367 10.06 9.86 2.22
C ASP A 367 8.65 10.40 1.95
N THR A 368 8.30 11.50 2.62
CA THR A 368 6.95 12.10 2.51
C THR A 368 6.86 13.19 1.44
N VAL A 369 7.97 13.54 0.79
CA VAL A 369 8.01 14.57 -0.26
C VAL A 369 8.63 13.97 -1.53
N PRO A 370 7.86 13.15 -2.28
CA PRO A 370 8.38 12.48 -3.47
C PRO A 370 8.92 13.52 -4.46
N ASN A 371 10.05 13.21 -5.09
CA ASN A 371 10.84 14.08 -6.00
C ASN A 371 11.76 15.11 -5.32
N THR A 372 11.84 15.13 -3.99
CA THR A 372 12.92 15.84 -3.29
C THR A 372 14.05 14.85 -3.00
N SER A 373 15.31 15.29 -3.13
CA SER A 373 16.45 14.40 -2.91
C SER A 373 16.54 13.96 -1.45
N GLY A 374 16.72 12.66 -1.22
CA GLY A 374 16.86 12.08 0.12
C GLY A 374 15.50 11.73 0.75
N VAL A 375 15.53 11.24 1.99
CA VAL A 375 14.32 10.87 2.73
C VAL A 375 13.83 12.08 3.54
N ASN A 376 12.66 12.62 3.21
CA ASN A 376 12.18 13.89 3.78
C ASN A 376 11.07 13.66 4.82
N PRO A 377 11.26 14.12 6.07
CA PRO A 377 10.19 14.18 7.07
C PRO A 377 9.09 15.18 6.70
N ILE A 378 7.97 15.10 7.42
CA ILE A 378 6.84 16.01 7.31
C ILE A 378 7.20 17.33 8.00
N VAL A 379 7.07 18.45 7.29
CA VAL A 379 7.40 19.79 7.80
C VAL A 379 6.20 20.41 8.52
N LEU A 380 6.40 20.86 9.76
CA LEU A 380 5.40 21.63 10.52
C LEU A 380 5.54 23.14 10.24
N PRO A 381 4.58 23.99 10.66
CA PRO A 381 4.68 25.44 10.50
C PRO A 381 5.97 26.02 11.07
N ALA A 382 6.46 27.10 10.46
CA ALA A 382 7.73 27.71 10.84
C ALA A 382 7.81 28.05 12.34
N GLY A 383 8.92 27.65 12.97
CA GLY A 383 9.16 27.83 14.40
C GLY A 383 8.53 26.78 15.31
N ALA A 384 7.87 25.75 14.76
CA ALA A 384 7.35 24.63 15.53
C ALA A 384 8.47 23.88 16.29
N ARG A 385 8.17 23.46 17.51
CA ARG A 385 9.01 22.61 18.36
C ARG A 385 8.18 21.46 18.90
N PRO A 386 7.87 20.44 18.07
CA PRO A 386 6.94 19.38 18.45
C PRO A 386 7.51 18.55 19.61
N LYS A 387 6.71 18.38 20.68
CA LYS A 387 7.06 17.56 21.85
C LYS A 387 6.29 16.26 21.85
N SER A 388 4.97 16.35 22.00
CA SER A 388 4.07 15.20 22.12
C SER A 388 3.23 15.04 20.85
N ILE A 389 2.96 13.80 20.47
CA ILE A 389 2.07 13.45 19.36
C ILE A 389 1.10 12.35 19.80
N VAL A 390 -0.17 12.49 19.43
CA VAL A 390 -1.21 11.48 19.62
C VAL A 390 -2.05 11.34 18.36
N ILE A 391 -2.48 10.11 18.05
CA ILE A 391 -3.27 9.80 16.87
C ILE A 391 -4.72 9.55 17.28
N SER A 392 -5.64 10.18 16.56
CA SER A 392 -7.07 9.91 16.68
C SER A 392 -7.36 8.42 16.43
N PRO A 393 -8.25 7.76 17.21
CA PRO A 393 -8.58 6.34 16.99
C PRO A 393 -9.14 6.00 15.60
N ARG A 394 -9.48 7.01 14.78
CA ARG A 394 -9.95 6.84 13.40
C ARG A 394 -8.81 6.90 12.36
N ASP A 395 -7.57 7.12 12.78
CA ASP A 395 -6.40 7.35 11.91
C ASP A 395 -6.63 8.46 10.85
N ASP A 396 -7.45 9.46 11.19
CA ASP A 396 -7.72 10.63 10.36
C ASP A 396 -6.74 11.77 10.64
N TYR A 397 -6.46 12.04 11.92
CA TYR A 397 -5.57 13.11 12.35
C TYR A 397 -4.56 12.65 13.41
N ALA A 398 -3.35 13.21 13.31
CA ALA A 398 -2.40 13.27 14.42
C ALA A 398 -2.40 14.69 15.00
N TYR A 399 -2.47 14.79 16.32
CA TYR A 399 -2.41 16.04 17.07
C TYR A 399 -1.03 16.17 17.72
N ILE A 400 -0.34 17.28 17.45
CA ILE A 400 1.05 17.50 17.85
C ILE A 400 1.15 18.73 18.72
N GLY A 401 1.51 18.55 19.99
CA GLY A 401 1.69 19.64 20.95
C GLY A 401 3.06 20.29 20.80
N ASP A 402 3.10 21.62 20.77
CA ASP A 402 4.35 22.38 20.72
C ASP A 402 4.93 22.58 22.13
N LEU A 403 6.25 22.39 22.29
CA LEU A 403 6.95 22.53 23.57
C LEU A 403 6.96 23.96 24.12
N ASN A 404 6.96 24.99 23.27
CA ASN A 404 7.18 26.39 23.70
C ASN A 404 6.10 27.35 23.19
N GLN A 405 5.18 26.88 22.35
CA GLN A 405 4.09 27.68 21.81
C GLN A 405 2.76 27.11 22.26
N ALA A 406 1.78 27.98 22.50
CA ALA A 406 0.43 27.61 22.90
C ALA A 406 -0.40 27.04 21.74
N LYS A 407 0.15 26.03 21.04
CA LYS A 407 -0.36 25.50 19.77
C LYS A 407 -0.37 23.98 19.76
N ILE A 408 -1.39 23.44 19.10
CA ILE A 408 -1.47 22.03 18.70
C ILE A 408 -1.63 22.01 17.17
N TYR A 409 -0.72 21.36 16.47
CA TYR A 409 -0.79 21.18 15.02
C TYR A 409 -1.64 19.96 14.68
N VAL A 410 -2.58 20.12 13.75
CA VAL A 410 -3.44 19.03 13.26
C VAL A 410 -2.88 18.54 11.94
N LEU A 411 -2.22 17.39 11.97
CA LEU A 411 -1.65 16.73 10.81
C LEU A 411 -2.65 15.73 10.25
N ASP A 412 -3.01 15.89 8.97
CA ASP A 412 -3.83 14.90 8.26
C ASP A 412 -2.99 13.66 7.95
N ILE A 413 -3.42 12.52 8.50
CA ILE A 413 -2.77 11.24 8.34
C ILE A 413 -3.67 10.22 7.64
N ASN A 414 -4.79 10.62 7.03
CA ASN A 414 -5.62 9.70 6.25
C ASN A 414 -4.99 9.49 4.85
N PRO A 415 -4.55 8.27 4.48
CA PRO A 415 -3.93 8.01 3.17
C PRO A 415 -4.82 8.30 1.97
N ASN A 416 -6.15 8.35 2.19
CA ASN A 416 -7.14 8.64 1.14
C ASN A 416 -7.47 10.13 1.04
N SER A 417 -6.86 10.98 1.87
CA SER A 417 -7.10 12.42 1.87
C SER A 417 -6.20 13.14 0.87
N ALA A 418 -6.74 14.16 0.18
CA ALA A 418 -5.97 15.04 -0.70
C ALA A 418 -4.96 15.91 0.08
N THR A 419 -5.12 16.03 1.40
CA THR A 419 -4.21 16.73 2.32
C THR A 419 -3.35 15.78 3.15
N TYR A 420 -3.25 14.50 2.77
CA TYR A 420 -2.39 13.53 3.44
C TYR A 420 -0.97 14.10 3.64
N HIS A 421 -0.46 13.97 4.88
CA HIS A 421 0.80 14.54 5.37
C HIS A 421 0.91 16.06 5.33
N LYS A 422 -0.21 16.78 5.39
CA LYS A 422 -0.22 18.23 5.53
C LYS A 422 -0.83 18.63 6.87
N VAL A 423 -0.26 19.65 7.49
CA VAL A 423 -0.89 20.32 8.62
C VAL A 423 -2.08 21.12 8.08
N VAL A 424 -3.29 20.69 8.43
CA VAL A 424 -4.54 21.27 7.92
C VAL A 424 -5.09 22.36 8.83
N GLU A 425 -4.69 22.37 10.11
CA GLU A 425 -5.16 23.33 11.10
C GLU A 425 -4.13 23.51 12.23
N THR A 426 -4.18 24.65 12.92
CA THR A 426 -3.46 24.88 14.18
C THR A 426 -4.45 25.33 15.25
N ILE A 427 -4.61 24.51 16.29
CA ILE A 427 -5.46 24.79 17.43
C ILE A 427 -4.67 25.65 18.42
N ASN A 428 -5.22 26.79 18.81
CA ASN A 428 -4.63 27.62 19.86
C ASN A 428 -5.19 27.21 21.22
N VAL A 429 -4.31 27.08 22.21
CA VAL A 429 -4.66 26.83 23.61
C VAL A 429 -4.15 27.98 24.48
N THR A 430 -4.62 28.08 25.73
CA THR A 430 -4.18 29.11 26.67
C THR A 430 -3.01 28.63 27.54
N SER A 431 -2.04 27.94 26.92
CA SER A 431 -0.83 27.41 27.56
C SER A 431 0.44 28.13 27.07
N PRO A 432 0.82 29.28 27.65
CA PRO A 432 1.88 30.17 27.15
C PRO A 432 3.24 29.53 26.90
N LEU A 433 3.65 28.59 27.75
CA LEU A 433 4.96 27.94 27.69
C LEU A 433 4.87 26.58 26.99
N GLY A 434 3.87 26.41 26.13
CA GLY A 434 3.64 25.18 25.38
C GLY A 434 3.02 24.05 26.19
N LEU A 435 3.06 22.85 25.62
CA LEU A 435 2.42 21.64 26.12
C LEU A 435 3.47 20.55 26.37
N SER A 436 3.27 19.78 27.43
CA SER A 436 4.14 18.69 27.83
C SER A 436 3.73 17.35 27.22
N GLN A 437 2.50 16.91 27.46
CA GLN A 437 1.96 15.66 26.95
C GLN A 437 0.52 15.85 26.47
N LEU A 438 0.16 15.11 25.43
CA LEU A 438 -1.20 14.99 24.93
C LEU A 438 -1.76 13.59 25.21
N ALA A 439 -3.08 13.51 25.40
CA ALA A 439 -3.81 12.25 25.44
C ALA A 439 -5.22 12.42 24.88
N ILE A 440 -5.74 11.39 24.22
CA ILE A 440 -7.11 11.36 23.68
C ILE A 440 -7.95 10.42 24.53
N SER A 441 -9.09 10.89 25.04
CA SER A 441 -10.11 10.04 25.69
C SER A 441 -10.43 8.81 24.86
N SER A 442 -10.73 7.67 25.49
CA SER A 442 -10.87 6.37 24.81
C SER A 442 -12.03 6.27 23.82
N ASP A 443 -12.97 7.20 23.83
CA ASP A 443 -14.02 7.33 22.81
C ASP A 443 -13.62 8.21 21.61
N GLY A 444 -12.42 8.79 21.63
CA GLY A 444 -11.88 9.63 20.56
C GLY A 444 -12.53 11.02 20.46
N ARG A 445 -13.23 11.51 21.49
CA ARG A 445 -14.00 12.77 21.42
C ARG A 445 -13.34 13.97 22.07
N ARG A 446 -12.45 13.74 23.04
CA ARG A 446 -11.73 14.79 23.76
C ARG A 446 -10.24 14.58 23.68
N LEU A 447 -9.52 15.64 23.34
CA LEU A 447 -8.07 15.74 23.42
C LEU A 447 -7.74 16.55 24.67
N PHE A 448 -6.81 16.04 25.47
CA PHE A 448 -6.29 16.70 26.65
C PHE A 448 -4.82 17.00 26.46
N GLY A 449 -4.36 18.15 26.96
CA GLY A 449 -2.96 18.52 26.98
C GLY A 449 -2.55 19.04 28.35
N THR A 450 -1.39 18.62 28.84
CA THR A 450 -0.77 19.19 30.05
C THR A 450 0.11 20.36 29.64
N GLY A 451 0.09 21.46 30.37
CA GLY A 451 0.89 22.63 30.02
C GLY A 451 0.94 23.69 31.11
N SER A 452 1.80 24.68 30.95
CA SER A 452 1.92 25.79 31.91
C SER A 452 0.69 26.68 31.88
N ASP A 453 0.28 27.24 33.01
CA ASP A 453 -0.57 28.43 33.00
C ASP A 453 0.24 29.72 32.82
N ASN A 454 -0.48 30.81 32.57
CA ASN A 454 0.01 32.19 32.61
C ASN A 454 -0.43 32.82 33.93
N ASN A 455 0.50 33.48 34.62
CA ASN A 455 0.27 34.60 35.55
C ASN A 455 0.12 34.31 37.05
N GLU A 456 0.79 33.30 37.61
CA GLU A 456 1.05 33.23 39.07
C GLU A 456 2.56 33.34 39.38
N GLN A 457 2.91 33.87 40.56
CA GLN A 457 4.29 33.85 41.09
C GLN A 457 4.85 32.43 41.26
N VAL A 458 4.00 31.42 41.09
CA VAL A 458 4.25 29.99 41.22
C VAL A 458 3.78 29.31 39.92
N PRO A 459 4.63 28.55 39.21
CA PRO A 459 4.21 27.82 38.01
C PRO A 459 3.22 26.70 38.38
N ASN A 460 1.93 26.92 38.16
CA ASN A 460 0.92 25.85 38.21
C ASN A 460 0.70 25.32 36.78
N ARG A 461 0.95 24.02 36.55
CA ARG A 461 0.61 23.39 35.26
C ARG A 461 -0.84 22.93 35.30
N ARG A 462 -1.56 23.07 34.20
CA ARG A 462 -3.00 22.76 34.09
C ARG A 462 -3.24 21.71 33.01
N ILE A 463 -4.45 21.17 33.00
CA ILE A 463 -4.92 20.32 31.91
C ILE A 463 -5.86 21.14 31.03
N TYR A 464 -5.60 21.16 29.73
CA TYR A 464 -6.40 21.84 28.72
C TYR A 464 -7.24 20.81 27.99
N ALA A 465 -8.55 21.03 27.88
CA ALA A 465 -9.46 20.15 27.14
C ALA A 465 -9.84 20.78 25.79
N ILE A 466 -9.78 19.99 24.73
CA ILE A 466 -10.05 20.37 23.34
C ILE A 466 -11.12 19.42 22.78
N ASN A 467 -12.11 19.98 22.06
CA ASN A 467 -13.11 19.16 21.38
C ASN A 467 -12.55 18.58 20.08
N ILE A 468 -12.56 17.26 19.96
CA ILE A 468 -12.19 16.51 18.76
C ILE A 468 -13.25 15.46 18.41
N ASP A 469 -14.51 15.67 18.80
CA ASP A 469 -15.63 14.81 18.38
C ASP A 469 -16.04 15.08 16.93
N SER A 470 -15.81 14.11 16.03
CA SER A 470 -16.10 14.26 14.60
C SER A 470 -17.54 14.68 14.30
N LYS A 471 -18.48 14.40 15.21
CA LYS A 471 -19.89 14.78 15.06
C LYS A 471 -20.10 16.29 15.20
N ASP A 472 -19.20 16.97 15.89
CA ASP A 472 -19.21 18.42 16.09
C ASP A 472 -18.47 19.17 14.96
N ARG A 473 -17.87 18.46 14.00
CA ARG A 473 -17.16 19.07 12.86
C ARG A 473 -18.10 20.00 12.08
N PRO A 474 -17.70 21.26 11.83
CA PRO A 474 -18.50 22.21 11.07
C PRO A 474 -18.87 21.71 9.67
N LYS A 475 -20.10 22.02 9.25
CA LYS A 475 -20.55 21.84 7.87
C LYS A 475 -20.34 23.09 7.01
N ASP A 476 -20.23 24.25 7.66
CA ASP A 476 -19.95 25.55 7.05
C ASP A 476 -18.63 26.06 7.62
N GLU A 477 -17.70 26.45 6.73
CA GLU A 477 -16.37 26.93 7.10
C GLU A 477 -16.40 28.21 7.95
N ASN A 478 -17.48 29.00 7.87
CA ASN A 478 -17.62 30.25 8.62
C ASN A 478 -18.29 30.08 9.99
N SER A 479 -18.62 28.86 10.40
CA SER A 479 -19.37 28.60 11.63
C SER A 479 -18.80 27.42 12.41
N ASN A 480 -18.49 27.60 13.69
CA ASN A 480 -18.06 26.50 14.56
C ASN A 480 -18.89 26.44 15.84
N PRO A 481 -20.19 26.12 15.75
CA PRO A 481 -21.15 26.26 16.85
C PRO A 481 -20.93 25.23 17.96
N ARG A 482 -20.14 24.19 17.71
CA ARG A 482 -19.84 23.11 18.66
C ARG A 482 -18.37 23.09 19.09
N LYS A 483 -17.61 24.15 18.78
CA LYS A 483 -16.22 24.33 19.19
C LYS A 483 -15.29 23.17 18.77
N TRP A 484 -15.57 22.52 17.65
CA TRP A 484 -14.67 21.51 17.06
C TRP A 484 -13.27 22.09 16.87
N HIS A 485 -12.23 21.35 17.25
CA HIS A 485 -10.85 21.82 17.22
C HIS A 485 -10.62 23.15 17.97
N GLN A 486 -11.36 23.37 19.06
CA GLN A 486 -11.15 24.50 19.95
C GLN A 486 -11.01 24.04 21.40
N GLN A 487 -10.27 24.81 22.19
CA GLN A 487 -10.23 24.64 23.63
C GLN A 487 -11.63 24.86 24.22
N ILE A 488 -12.09 23.90 25.01
CA ILE A 488 -13.41 23.91 25.67
C ILE A 488 -13.32 24.01 27.19
N GLY A 489 -12.15 23.76 27.78
CA GLY A 489 -11.95 23.84 29.22
C GLY A 489 -10.49 23.96 29.64
N VAL A 490 -10.29 24.50 30.84
CA VAL A 490 -9.02 24.49 31.58
C VAL A 490 -9.32 23.91 32.95
N ILE A 491 -8.70 22.78 33.27
CA ILE A 491 -8.89 22.06 34.52
C ILE A 491 -7.72 22.43 35.43
N PRO A 492 -7.98 23.13 36.56
CA PRO A 492 -6.95 23.45 37.52
C PRO A 492 -6.46 22.19 38.22
N THR A 493 -5.17 22.14 38.51
CA THR A 493 -4.56 21.10 39.34
C THR A 493 -3.75 21.77 40.45
N ILE A 494 -3.31 20.97 41.43
CA ILE A 494 -2.66 21.48 42.65
C ILE A 494 -1.12 21.47 42.61
N SER A 495 -0.50 21.08 41.49
CA SER A 495 0.97 21.01 41.30
C SER A 495 1.35 20.99 39.80
N GLU A 496 2.63 20.81 39.48
CA GLU A 496 3.18 20.73 38.12
C GLU A 496 2.73 19.47 37.36
N THR A 497 1.47 19.42 36.90
CA THR A 497 0.96 18.34 36.04
C THR A 497 1.82 18.13 34.79
N GLU A 498 2.42 16.94 34.63
CA GLU A 498 3.30 16.60 33.50
C GLU A 498 2.66 15.52 32.64
N GLY A 499 2.42 14.33 33.23
CA GLY A 499 1.95 13.17 32.51
C GLY A 499 0.42 13.13 32.37
N ILE A 500 -0.10 12.63 31.25
CA ILE A 500 -1.54 12.36 31.08
C ILE A 500 -1.78 11.17 30.17
N SER A 501 -2.75 10.32 30.52
CA SER A 501 -3.10 9.15 29.73
C SER A 501 -4.59 8.83 29.78
N ALA A 502 -5.05 8.19 28.71
CA ALA A 502 -6.42 7.72 28.58
C ALA A 502 -6.67 6.51 29.47
N THR A 503 -7.94 6.26 29.76
CA THR A 503 -8.38 5.07 30.49
C THR A 503 -9.41 4.30 29.67
N ASN A 504 -9.76 3.09 30.12
CA ASN A 504 -10.85 2.32 29.53
C ASN A 504 -12.24 2.96 29.76
N GLU A 505 -12.36 3.95 30.66
CA GLU A 505 -13.56 4.73 30.92
C GLU A 505 -13.48 6.08 30.18
N PRO A 506 -14.29 6.34 29.13
CA PRO A 506 -14.15 7.55 28.31
C PRO A 506 -14.30 8.88 29.06
N LYS A 507 -14.95 8.86 30.23
CA LYS A 507 -15.12 10.02 31.11
C LYS A 507 -13.97 10.24 32.07
N LYS A 508 -12.99 9.34 32.15
CA LYS A 508 -11.88 9.44 33.08
C LYS A 508 -10.54 9.46 32.35
N MET A 509 -9.67 10.35 32.79
CA MET A 509 -8.26 10.39 32.41
C MET A 509 -7.43 10.23 33.69
N VAL A 510 -6.23 9.68 33.57
CA VAL A 510 -5.24 9.68 34.65
C VAL A 510 -4.11 10.63 34.30
N PHE A 511 -3.52 11.25 35.31
CA PHE A 511 -2.42 12.19 35.13
C PHE A 511 -1.43 12.11 36.29
N THR A 512 -0.24 12.66 36.08
CA THR A 512 0.77 12.78 37.13
C THR A 512 1.07 14.23 37.41
N ASN A 513 1.43 14.51 38.66
CA ASN A 513 2.07 15.75 39.04
C ASN A 513 3.55 15.51 39.29
N GLY A 514 4.38 16.37 38.71
CA GLY A 514 5.81 16.40 38.92
C GLY A 514 6.21 17.18 40.18
N LEU A 515 7.52 17.42 40.29
CA LEU A 515 8.14 18.16 41.39
C LEU A 515 7.57 19.58 41.48
N ASN A 516 7.08 19.99 42.65
CA ASN A 516 6.69 21.38 42.88
C ASN A 516 7.94 22.26 43.02
N ARG A 517 8.39 22.89 41.93
CA ARG A 517 9.61 23.73 41.93
C ARG A 517 9.46 25.04 42.69
N SER A 518 8.23 25.41 43.05
CA SER A 518 7.94 26.67 43.74
C SER A 518 8.07 26.59 45.26
N ASN A 519 8.05 25.37 45.82
CA ASN A 519 8.23 25.14 47.25
C ASN A 519 8.95 23.80 47.49
N PRO A 520 10.28 23.74 47.24
CA PRO A 520 11.07 22.53 47.41
C PRO A 520 11.14 22.04 48.85
N ASP A 521 10.77 22.87 49.83
CA ASP A 521 10.76 22.54 51.26
C ASP A 521 9.48 21.80 51.69
N GLN A 522 8.47 21.72 50.82
CA GLN A 522 7.33 20.81 50.98
C GLN A 522 7.52 19.60 50.07
N ASN A 523 8.35 18.64 50.52
CA ASN A 523 8.43 17.25 50.03
C ASN A 523 7.08 16.53 50.21
N ASN A 524 6.03 17.04 49.57
CA ASN A 524 4.70 16.48 49.64
C ASN A 524 4.33 15.96 48.26
N ASP A 525 4.88 14.79 47.91
CA ASP A 525 4.46 13.97 46.76
C ASP A 525 3.02 13.41 46.93
N ALA A 526 2.27 13.87 47.94
CA ALA A 526 0.91 13.45 48.23
C ALA A 526 -0.12 13.66 47.11
N PRO A 527 0.06 14.56 46.12
CA PRO A 527 -0.80 14.59 44.95
C PRO A 527 -0.10 14.14 43.67
N GLY A 528 0.82 13.16 43.74
CA GLY A 528 1.60 12.71 42.59
C GLY A 528 0.79 11.97 41.51
N PHE A 529 -0.26 11.22 41.88
CA PHE A 529 -1.20 10.59 40.94
C PHE A 529 -2.56 11.30 40.97
N GLY A 530 -3.13 11.55 39.80
CA GLY A 530 -4.40 12.24 39.66
C GLY A 530 -5.38 11.50 38.74
N VAL A 531 -6.66 11.64 39.04
CA VAL A 531 -7.77 11.19 38.20
C VAL A 531 -8.60 12.40 37.83
N LEU A 532 -8.78 12.64 36.53
CA LEU A 532 -9.70 13.62 35.99
C LEU A 532 -11.00 12.91 35.62
N GLU A 533 -12.13 13.40 36.09
CA GLU A 533 -13.47 12.92 35.74
C GLU A 533 -14.29 14.01 35.06
N ILE A 534 -14.76 13.74 33.83
CA ILE A 534 -15.63 14.62 33.04
C ILE A 534 -17.04 14.61 33.65
N THR A 535 -17.41 15.72 34.28
CA THR A 535 -18.73 15.91 34.92
C THR A 535 -19.77 16.43 33.92
N SER A 536 -19.35 17.22 32.92
CA SER A 536 -20.19 17.64 31.79
C SER A 536 -19.38 17.55 30.51
N ASP A 537 -19.85 16.72 29.59
CA ASP A 537 -19.18 16.48 28.30
C ASP A 537 -19.75 17.33 27.16
N ASP A 538 -20.57 18.36 27.45
CA ASP A 538 -21.01 19.30 26.42
C ASP A 538 -19.88 20.29 26.09
N PRO A 539 -19.35 20.38 24.86
CA PRO A 539 -18.27 21.31 24.50
C PRO A 539 -18.59 22.79 24.77
N LEU A 540 -19.87 23.15 24.85
CA LEU A 540 -20.27 24.51 25.19
C LEU A 540 -20.17 24.80 26.69
N ASN A 541 -20.37 23.77 27.52
CA ASN A 541 -20.43 23.84 28.98
C ASN A 541 -19.58 22.71 29.61
N PHE A 542 -18.36 22.54 29.09
CA PHE A 542 -17.51 21.43 29.47
C PHE A 542 -17.00 21.64 30.90
N THR A 543 -17.17 20.62 31.75
CA THR A 543 -16.65 20.65 33.12
C THR A 543 -16.07 19.29 33.48
N ALA A 544 -15.00 19.34 34.28
CA ALA A 544 -14.36 18.17 34.84
C ALA A 544 -13.90 18.47 36.28
N SER A 545 -13.78 17.41 37.07
CA SER A 545 -13.23 17.44 38.41
C SER A 545 -11.96 16.61 38.48
N VAL A 546 -11.10 16.88 39.47
CA VAL A 546 -9.87 16.13 39.71
C VAL A 546 -9.83 15.60 41.13
N SER A 547 -9.29 14.41 41.29
CA SER A 547 -8.98 13.78 42.58
C SER A 547 -7.55 13.25 42.55
N TYR A 548 -6.99 12.98 43.73
CA TYR A 548 -5.57 12.67 43.87
C TYR A 548 -5.35 11.47 44.78
N ALA A 549 -4.28 10.74 44.52
CA ALA A 549 -3.71 9.75 45.41
C ALA A 549 -2.23 10.04 45.66
N PRO A 550 -1.74 9.79 46.89
CA PRO A 550 -0.34 9.95 47.22
C PRO A 550 0.52 8.92 46.50
N LEU A 551 1.71 9.36 46.10
CA LEU A 551 2.77 8.50 45.57
C LEU A 551 3.80 8.11 46.65
N SER A 552 3.34 7.96 47.89
CA SER A 552 4.17 7.54 49.02
C SER A 552 3.75 6.19 49.60
N LEU A 553 4.74 5.37 49.97
CA LEU A 553 4.63 4.08 50.66
C LEU A 553 5.10 4.22 52.12
N GLY A 554 4.71 5.30 52.78
CA GLY A 554 5.13 5.60 54.15
C GLY A 554 5.55 7.06 54.32
N PHE A 555 6.76 7.29 54.83
CA PHE A 555 7.32 8.63 54.94
C PHE A 555 7.76 9.13 53.55
N PRO A 556 7.39 10.35 53.10
CA PRO A 556 7.66 10.89 51.75
C PRO A 556 9.13 11.00 51.28
N THR A 557 10.07 10.48 52.06
CA THR A 557 11.49 10.41 51.73
C THR A 557 11.97 8.95 51.72
N ASP A 558 11.04 7.98 51.70
CA ASP A 558 11.38 6.57 51.71
C ASP A 558 11.88 6.13 50.33
N TYR A 559 12.73 5.13 50.34
CA TYR A 559 13.40 4.56 49.18
C TYR A 559 12.44 4.05 48.10
N PHE A 560 11.27 3.55 48.50
CA PHE A 560 10.26 2.99 47.60
C PHE A 560 9.21 4.01 47.14
N ASP A 561 9.32 5.27 47.56
CA ASP A 561 8.42 6.31 47.10
C ASP A 561 8.63 6.63 45.61
N VAL A 562 7.59 7.16 44.98
CA VAL A 562 7.60 7.51 43.57
C VAL A 562 7.56 9.03 43.47
N ASN A 563 8.74 9.60 43.28
CA ASN A 563 8.93 11.05 43.28
C ASN A 563 8.98 11.58 41.85
N GLU A 564 8.45 12.79 41.65
CA GLU A 564 8.40 13.45 40.34
C GLU A 564 7.73 12.56 39.28
N GLY A 565 6.41 12.38 39.37
CA GLY A 565 5.65 11.58 38.40
C GLY A 565 5.57 12.25 37.03
N VAL A 566 6.01 11.56 35.96
CA VAL A 566 6.13 12.17 34.62
C VAL A 566 5.36 11.46 33.50
N SER A 567 5.03 10.19 33.69
CA SER A 567 4.20 9.43 32.75
C SER A 567 3.35 8.43 33.53
N VAL A 568 2.18 8.08 32.99
CA VAL A 568 1.21 7.21 33.63
C VAL A 568 0.46 6.38 32.61
N THR A 569 0.10 5.16 32.98
CA THR A 569 -0.80 4.30 32.20
C THR A 569 -1.63 3.41 33.12
N VAL A 570 -2.73 2.87 32.61
CA VAL A 570 -3.62 1.97 33.35
C VAL A 570 -3.92 0.72 32.55
N THR A 571 -4.06 -0.41 33.24
CA THR A 571 -4.49 -1.65 32.63
C THR A 571 -5.91 -1.50 32.08
N ARG A 572 -6.20 -2.22 30.99
CA ARG A 572 -7.52 -2.13 30.31
C ARG A 572 -8.68 -2.60 31.18
N ASP A 573 -8.42 -3.41 32.20
CA ASP A 573 -9.42 -3.82 33.20
C ASP A 573 -9.62 -2.78 34.33
N GLY A 574 -8.80 -1.72 34.36
CA GLY A 574 -8.85 -0.66 35.35
C GLY A 574 -8.41 -1.09 36.76
N ARG A 575 -7.82 -2.29 36.92
CA ARG A 575 -7.40 -2.80 38.23
C ARG A 575 -6.08 -2.21 38.70
N TYR A 576 -5.16 -1.93 37.78
CA TYR A 576 -3.82 -1.44 38.10
C TYR A 576 -3.42 -0.26 37.22
N GLY A 577 -2.65 0.67 37.80
CA GLY A 577 -2.00 1.78 37.12
C GLY A 577 -0.50 1.78 37.37
N PHE A 578 0.26 2.36 36.45
CA PHE A 578 1.72 2.46 36.56
C PHE A 578 2.15 3.90 36.38
N VAL A 579 3.06 4.38 37.23
CA VAL A 579 3.54 5.76 37.22
C VAL A 579 5.07 5.78 37.13
N ALA A 580 5.62 6.44 36.11
CA ALA A 580 7.06 6.67 35.99
C ALA A 580 7.49 7.81 36.94
N GLY A 581 8.40 7.52 37.85
CA GLY A 581 9.03 8.49 38.75
C GLY A 581 10.51 8.68 38.44
N ARG A 582 11.04 9.90 38.57
CA ARG A 582 12.45 10.22 38.29
C ARG A 582 13.35 10.23 39.52
N ASN A 583 12.78 10.47 40.71
CA ASN A 583 13.50 10.54 41.99
C ASN A 583 14.86 11.27 41.93
N SER A 584 14.83 12.54 41.51
CA SER A 584 15.99 13.39 41.21
C SER A 584 16.69 14.00 42.45
N GLY A 585 16.21 13.70 43.66
CA GLY A 585 16.52 14.42 44.91
C GLY A 585 17.93 14.30 45.50
N SER A 586 18.88 13.61 44.86
CA SER A 586 20.31 13.59 45.25
C SER A 586 21.14 13.02 44.11
N LEU A 587 21.56 13.85 43.16
CA LEU A 587 22.42 13.47 42.03
C LEU A 587 23.81 14.10 42.21
N GLY A 588 24.89 13.31 42.18
CA GLY A 588 26.28 13.76 42.41
C GLY A 588 27.23 12.70 43.01
N PRO A 589 28.53 12.99 43.22
CA PRO A 589 29.53 12.02 43.73
C PRO A 589 29.28 11.56 45.18
N SER A 590 28.40 12.26 45.89
CA SER A 590 27.90 11.92 47.24
C SER A 590 26.40 11.59 47.23
N ALA A 591 25.83 11.33 46.05
CA ALA A 591 24.46 10.85 45.88
C ALA A 591 24.27 9.52 46.59
N ASP A 592 23.10 9.35 47.17
CA ASP A 592 22.68 8.05 47.63
C ASP A 592 22.68 7.06 46.47
N VAL A 593 23.24 5.86 46.63
CA VAL A 593 23.19 4.75 45.64
C VAL A 593 21.75 4.31 45.30
N ARG A 594 20.79 4.93 45.96
CA ARG A 594 19.34 4.75 45.90
C ARG A 594 18.60 5.84 45.11
N SER A 595 19.28 6.87 44.59
CA SER A 595 18.66 7.91 43.76
C SER A 595 18.63 7.52 42.27
N GLY A 596 17.45 7.59 41.67
CA GLY A 596 17.22 7.20 40.27
C GLY A 596 15.78 6.79 40.01
N GLY A 597 15.44 6.60 38.73
CA GLY A 597 14.07 6.41 38.29
C GLY A 597 13.47 5.06 38.69
N ASN A 598 12.19 5.06 39.00
CA ASN A 598 11.39 3.87 39.35
C ASN A 598 9.99 3.92 38.72
N ILE A 599 9.21 2.87 38.93
CA ILE A 599 7.82 2.77 38.47
C ILE A 599 6.94 2.42 39.67
N GLY A 600 5.99 3.29 40.00
CA GLY A 600 4.94 3.04 40.97
C GLY A 600 3.82 2.17 40.44
N ILE A 601 3.17 1.41 41.33
CA ILE A 601 2.04 0.54 41.02
C ILE A 601 0.83 0.98 41.84
N ILE A 602 -0.19 1.49 41.14
CA ILE A 602 -1.45 1.98 41.71
C ILE A 602 -2.50 0.87 41.64
N LYS A 603 -3.12 0.54 42.76
CA LYS A 603 -4.31 -0.32 42.83
C LYS A 603 -5.58 0.50 42.68
N GLU A 604 -6.54 -0.04 41.93
CA GLU A 604 -7.85 0.58 41.67
C GLU A 604 -7.72 2.05 41.21
N PRO A 605 -6.91 2.35 40.17
CA PRO A 605 -6.59 3.71 39.74
C PRO A 605 -7.81 4.60 39.43
N LEU A 606 -8.95 4.01 39.05
CA LEU A 606 -10.18 4.73 38.69
C LEU A 606 -11.28 4.62 39.77
N GLY A 607 -10.97 3.93 40.86
CA GLY A 607 -11.88 3.73 42.00
C GLY A 607 -11.95 4.97 42.92
N PRO A 608 -12.77 4.91 43.97
CA PRO A 608 -12.95 6.02 44.91
C PRO A 608 -11.71 6.26 45.82
N ASN A 609 -10.78 5.31 45.87
CA ASN A 609 -9.58 5.39 46.70
C ASN A 609 -8.40 4.71 45.98
N PRO A 610 -7.80 5.34 44.95
CA PRO A 610 -6.60 4.83 44.32
C PRO A 610 -5.45 4.79 45.33
N GLN A 611 -4.65 3.72 45.31
CA GLN A 611 -3.56 3.54 46.29
C GLN A 611 -2.27 3.09 45.62
N LEU A 612 -1.16 3.75 45.92
CA LEU A 612 0.16 3.19 45.65
C LEU A 612 0.37 1.97 46.56
N ILE A 613 0.62 0.81 45.97
CA ILE A 613 0.78 -0.46 46.70
C ILE A 613 2.17 -1.07 46.56
N GLY A 614 3.01 -0.50 45.71
CA GLY A 614 4.39 -0.94 45.49
C GLY A 614 5.08 -0.08 44.44
N ALA A 615 6.39 -0.24 44.33
CA ALA A 615 7.18 0.36 43.27
C ALA A 615 8.31 -0.59 42.85
N THR A 616 8.78 -0.46 41.62
CA THR A 616 9.98 -1.16 41.17
C THR A 616 11.20 -0.62 41.91
N ARG A 617 12.24 -1.47 42.04
CA ARG A 617 13.53 -1.03 42.56
C ARG A 617 14.10 0.09 41.66
N PRO A 618 14.49 1.25 42.21
CA PRO A 618 15.12 2.32 41.45
C PRO A 618 16.32 1.86 40.64
N ILE A 619 16.45 2.39 39.41
CA ILE A 619 17.65 2.25 38.58
C ILE A 619 18.53 3.48 38.85
N PRO A 620 19.72 3.31 39.46
CA PRO A 620 20.58 4.44 39.82
C PRO A 620 20.96 5.31 38.62
N GLU A 621 21.02 6.62 38.81
CA GLU A 621 21.40 7.63 37.80
C GLU A 621 20.52 7.69 36.53
N ALA A 622 19.45 6.89 36.47
CA ALA A 622 18.46 6.94 35.42
C ALA A 622 17.32 7.89 35.79
N LEU A 623 16.68 8.49 34.80
CA LEU A 623 15.49 9.32 34.93
C LEU A 623 14.36 8.66 34.16
N THR A 624 13.52 7.86 34.80
CA THR A 624 12.40 7.23 34.11
C THR A 624 11.55 8.31 33.45
N ASN A 625 11.35 8.22 32.14
CA ASN A 625 10.83 9.34 31.36
C ASN A 625 9.42 9.07 30.83
N ASP A 626 9.20 7.85 30.37
CA ASP A 626 7.95 7.44 29.75
C ASP A 626 7.69 5.95 29.98
N LEU A 627 6.42 5.54 29.93
CA LEU A 627 6.01 4.15 30.05
C LEU A 627 4.80 3.82 29.18
N VAL A 628 4.72 2.58 28.71
CA VAL A 628 3.59 2.09 27.90
C VAL A 628 3.31 0.63 28.18
N LEU A 629 2.03 0.26 28.21
CA LEU A 629 1.60 -1.14 28.30
C LEU A 629 1.51 -1.77 26.90
N SER A 630 1.83 -3.05 26.79
CA SER A 630 1.46 -3.85 25.63
C SER A 630 -0.06 -3.90 25.47
N ASN A 631 -0.52 -4.13 24.24
CA ASN A 631 -1.96 -4.15 23.92
C ASN A 631 -2.75 -5.21 24.73
N ASP A 632 -2.09 -6.29 25.16
CA ASP A 632 -2.64 -7.36 25.99
C ASP A 632 -2.46 -7.13 27.50
N ASN A 633 -1.86 -6.01 27.92
CA ASN A 633 -1.45 -5.64 29.29
C ASN A 633 -0.45 -6.60 29.96
N LYS A 634 0.15 -7.56 29.25
CA LYS A 634 1.08 -8.51 29.86
C LYS A 634 2.45 -7.92 30.16
N TYR A 635 2.84 -6.89 29.41
CA TYR A 635 4.15 -6.29 29.55
C TYR A 635 4.05 -4.78 29.68
N LEU A 636 4.86 -4.23 30.57
CA LEU A 636 5.06 -2.79 30.73
C LEU A 636 6.45 -2.43 30.24
N TYR A 637 6.56 -1.42 29.38
CA TYR A 637 7.82 -0.92 28.88
C TYR A 637 8.10 0.44 29.51
N GLY A 638 9.24 0.57 30.18
CA GLY A 638 9.67 1.83 30.79
C GLY A 638 10.97 2.33 30.14
N SER A 639 11.03 3.63 29.82
CA SER A 639 12.24 4.28 29.32
C SER A 639 13.04 4.90 30.45
N TYR A 640 14.34 4.60 30.49
CA TYR A 640 15.29 5.02 31.52
C TYR A 640 16.52 5.68 30.89
N PRO A 641 16.40 6.92 30.38
CA PRO A 641 17.56 7.72 30.00
C PRO A 641 18.44 8.00 31.23
N SER A 642 19.74 8.04 31.02
CA SER A 642 20.76 8.39 32.01
C SER A 642 21.22 9.83 31.81
N LEU A 643 21.64 10.48 32.90
CA LEU A 643 22.26 11.80 32.89
C LEU A 643 23.56 11.86 32.06
N SER A 644 24.21 10.71 31.85
CA SER A 644 25.42 10.57 31.02
C SER A 644 25.13 10.60 29.51
N GLY A 645 23.86 10.69 29.09
CA GLY A 645 23.45 10.66 27.68
C GLY A 645 23.26 9.26 27.11
N SER A 646 23.48 8.20 27.92
CA SER A 646 23.07 6.83 27.60
C SER A 646 21.63 6.55 28.07
N GLY A 647 21.05 5.39 27.75
CA GLY A 647 19.70 5.05 28.21
C GLY A 647 19.30 3.64 27.84
N SER A 648 18.22 3.14 28.44
CA SER A 648 17.68 1.81 28.13
C SER A 648 16.17 1.80 28.23
N VAL A 649 15.54 0.86 27.51
CA VAL A 649 14.13 0.53 27.69
C VAL A 649 14.08 -0.84 28.36
N TYR A 650 13.34 -0.95 29.45
CA TYR A 650 13.13 -2.20 30.17
C TYR A 650 11.71 -2.70 29.94
N ALA A 651 11.56 -4.00 29.71
CA ALA A 651 10.28 -4.68 29.70
C ALA A 651 10.07 -5.37 31.05
N PHE A 652 8.90 -5.19 31.65
CA PHE A 652 8.49 -5.79 32.91
C PHE A 652 7.28 -6.68 32.66
N ASP A 653 7.31 -7.89 33.22
CA ASP A 653 6.16 -8.79 33.24
C ASP A 653 5.12 -8.28 34.25
N VAL A 654 3.97 -7.84 33.74
CA VAL A 654 2.89 -7.29 34.54
C VAL A 654 2.17 -8.37 35.34
N GLU A 655 2.03 -9.57 34.77
CA GLU A 655 1.36 -10.69 35.43
C GLU A 655 2.18 -11.14 36.65
N GLU A 656 3.51 -11.23 36.52
CA GLU A 656 4.38 -11.58 37.64
C GLU A 656 4.48 -10.44 38.67
N MET A 657 4.49 -9.16 38.24
CA MET A 657 4.39 -8.02 39.16
C MET A 657 3.13 -8.09 40.02
N ILE A 658 1.96 -8.34 39.40
CA ILE A 658 0.68 -8.45 40.11
C ILE A 658 0.68 -9.68 41.03
N LYS A 659 1.16 -10.83 40.56
CA LYS A 659 1.25 -12.05 41.36
C LYS A 659 2.14 -11.88 42.60
N THR A 660 3.24 -11.14 42.47
CA THR A 660 4.14 -10.79 43.58
C THR A 660 3.40 -9.92 44.60
N LEU A 661 2.66 -8.91 44.14
CA LEU A 661 1.87 -8.02 45.02
C LEU A 661 0.74 -8.74 45.74
N ASP A 662 0.10 -9.73 45.10
CA ASP A 662 -0.96 -10.54 45.71
C ASP A 662 -0.41 -11.58 46.71
N ASN A 663 0.89 -11.92 46.63
CA ASN A 663 1.53 -12.96 47.45
C ASN A 663 2.88 -12.51 48.04
N PRO A 664 2.94 -11.40 48.80
CA PRO A 664 4.21 -10.80 49.22
C PRO A 664 5.04 -11.69 50.15
N GLY A 665 4.42 -12.62 50.87
CA GLY A 665 5.12 -13.55 51.78
C GLY A 665 5.80 -14.75 51.11
N GLN A 666 5.71 -14.87 49.77
CA GLN A 666 6.32 -15.96 49.01
C GLN A 666 7.66 -15.57 48.35
N PHE A 667 8.13 -14.34 48.53
CA PHE A 667 9.30 -13.78 47.85
C PHE A 667 10.27 -13.11 48.82
#